data_AF-A0A416W8Z7-F1
#
_entry.id   AF-A0A416W8Z7-F1
#
_cell.length_a   1.000
_cell.length_b   1.000
_cell.length_c   1.000
_cell.angle_alpha   90.00
_cell.angle_beta   90.00
_cell.angle_gamma   90.00
#
_symmetry.space_group_name_H-M   'P 1'
#
loop_
_entity.id
_entity.type
_entity.pdbx_description
1 polymer ?
#
loop_
_entity_poly.entity_id
_entity_poly.type
_entity_poly.pdbx_seq_one_letter_code
_entity_poly.pdbx_strand_id
1 'polypeptide(L)'
;MRDIMTVAKYEGLATARSVVFRVLACVILLVIVLIQVFMQGNGMAYNWTMVAMASSMSLVNAYFFNIMQAFLVIFLVSDYPVRESRRGALECIHARPVSNGHYLLGKFLGTIGVLLGLNILIILCCSFLNLVASEAPWNPLVYVFYFFTLTIPSLVFWVGLSGWISFILRGNKVWGQVLLLVLLGLTVVVFPDVIHGSLDSMGSKIPNFFSAITGHVDLCFYLLHRFAFLFVGIGCVCMSVCKLKRLPNSLTEISRWRRTGYLLVGLGVMCGVIRTYSYYRTGVMREIFRNTYTDYWQGGTCRVVEHDIIYRQTGKCLSLKSDMLLCNSEMKEVPRVILFLNPGLKVTSVSENEKQLKFFRDHQVIVIDRKMVGVDSVRLHLEYTGEIDERYCYLSVPDDHYYDRTREDPFFQFGNRYCMVDHRFTWLPPECGWYPVALMDSPVNRKIVRRNYTRYRLTVIEPEHPVVLSQGVRKRKGDTLRFVNPNPLEGISLCGGDYVCRQVQTSGFVIKLYCFREKDFVPLFFTRLNEKDVRNIVENRYGNLHVGNLNGNGKIADVLLRHDWCSSPESNLILAEVPLSITSYGDPIRDKSALVQPGMIFFPERAIRGKYVEAPRQYKRFAMGKGKRCEGNEKCVEESMFTDMILNFASTKGQSLRNPFLYRFTGIDSRPGEKTEGLLNALSLLQEPDLYIKSEHYPVVDILYKKWLREGRDEKRVGYSLFANKEDQYVYEYLQSHSLKDALSDATLPPDVWERILDMKSRQLLGVLETYTSREQLWLFLNQFRGHNRGEVELKQFVSELRDSLNVDIMTILPGWYNESCPDVVYQVEDASIECILNEGKRATVGKFKIWNKGPGKGVVSVIFASEDRGREERRLFHLDGGECKQVRLFLGSAGYFVIDLGISQNIPGFVHVEMDVLNDGRYFVQQTNDTCYGIFDAEKSAFAPAEGEIVVDNESADFQLVSLPEKWLQKIFPNKADVVARSSGGPKAGVSKWTKSYSGVYWGDTIRSMYYKMGGHGECRAEWTVPIEEPGEYEVFTLIHEFLNYEPSEAKELQYFYTILRGEERQEVVLDLGMRQRGWVSLGVYHLDKGETKVILDDRGEKWHFICADAVKVSRVTRDE
;
A
#
# COMPACT_ATOMS: atom_id res chain seq x y z
N MET A 1 -5.02 -18.02 -54.64
CA MET A 1 -5.97 -18.19 -53.51
C MET A 1 -6.45 -19.65 -53.36
N ARG A 2 -6.91 -20.32 -54.43
CA ARG A 2 -7.36 -21.73 -54.39
C ARG A 2 -6.31 -22.71 -53.82
N ASP A 3 -5.04 -22.56 -54.21
CA ASP A 3 -3.96 -23.42 -53.70
C ASP A 3 -3.70 -23.23 -52.21
N ILE A 4 -3.71 -21.98 -51.73
CA ILE A 4 -3.51 -21.61 -50.33
C ILE A 4 -4.59 -22.25 -49.46
N MET A 5 -5.86 -22.13 -49.87
CA MET A 5 -7.00 -22.68 -49.14
C MET A 5 -7.00 -24.21 -49.14
N THR A 6 -6.53 -24.83 -50.23
CA THR A 6 -6.38 -26.29 -50.32
C THR A 6 -5.34 -26.77 -49.32
N VAL A 7 -4.16 -26.14 -49.27
CA VAL A 7 -3.11 -26.46 -48.29
C VAL A 7 -3.61 -26.22 -46.86
N ALA A 8 -4.27 -25.09 -46.61
CA ALA A 8 -4.83 -24.78 -45.30
C ALA A 8 -5.85 -25.82 -44.82
N LYS A 9 -6.74 -26.27 -45.70
CA LYS A 9 -7.72 -27.32 -45.39
C LYS A 9 -7.03 -28.64 -44.99
N TYR A 10 -6.03 -29.08 -45.74
CA TYR A 10 -5.33 -30.33 -45.43
C TYR A 10 -4.45 -30.22 -44.18
N GLU A 11 -3.74 -29.11 -43.98
CA GLU A 11 -2.94 -28.90 -42.76
C GLU A 11 -3.84 -28.77 -41.52
N GLY A 12 -4.98 -28.09 -41.64
CA GLY A 12 -5.99 -28.01 -40.60
C GLY A 12 -6.54 -29.39 -40.23
N LEU A 13 -6.89 -30.22 -41.23
CA LEU A 13 -7.32 -31.61 -41.01
C LEU A 13 -6.22 -32.46 -40.36
N ALA A 14 -4.97 -32.32 -40.79
CA ALA A 14 -3.84 -33.04 -40.21
C ALA A 14 -3.62 -32.67 -38.74
N THR A 15 -3.68 -31.37 -38.43
CA THR A 15 -3.56 -30.85 -37.06
C THR A 15 -4.72 -31.32 -36.20
N ALA A 16 -5.97 -31.20 -36.67
CA ALA A 16 -7.16 -31.60 -35.93
C ALA A 16 -7.25 -33.12 -35.68
N ARG A 17 -6.70 -33.96 -36.58
CA ARG A 17 -6.67 -35.42 -36.42
C ARG A 17 -5.55 -35.92 -35.50
N SER A 18 -4.53 -35.09 -35.26
CA SER A 18 -3.42 -35.43 -34.36
C SER A 18 -3.94 -35.80 -32.96
N VAL A 19 -3.51 -36.95 -32.44
CA VAL A 19 -3.88 -37.39 -31.09
C VAL A 19 -3.37 -36.40 -30.05
N VAL A 20 -2.13 -35.94 -30.21
CA VAL A 20 -1.50 -34.97 -29.30
C VAL A 20 -2.31 -33.68 -29.25
N PHE A 21 -2.73 -33.15 -30.41
CA PHE A 21 -3.54 -31.94 -30.44
C PHE A 21 -4.90 -32.16 -29.76
N ARG A 22 -5.60 -33.26 -30.06
CA ARG A 22 -6.91 -33.55 -29.45
C ARG A 22 -6.84 -33.68 -27.93
N VAL A 23 -5.85 -34.42 -27.42
CA VAL A 23 -5.63 -34.57 -25.97
C VAL A 23 -5.37 -33.22 -25.32
N LEU A 24 -4.43 -32.43 -25.87
CA LEU A 24 -4.11 -31.11 -25.31
C LEU A 24 -5.28 -30.13 -25.41
N ALA A 25 -6.03 -30.14 -26.51
CA ALA A 25 -7.22 -29.31 -26.69
C ALA A 25 -8.31 -29.65 -25.67
N CYS A 26 -8.55 -30.95 -25.41
CA CYS A 26 -9.46 -31.41 -24.36
C CYS A 26 -8.99 -30.99 -22.96
N VAL A 27 -7.70 -31.12 -22.66
CA VAL A 27 -7.12 -30.69 -21.38
C VAL A 27 -7.27 -29.18 -21.21
N ILE A 28 -6.97 -28.37 -22.23
CA ILE A 28 -7.12 -26.90 -22.17
C ILE A 28 -8.57 -26.50 -21.95
N LEU A 29 -9.50 -27.10 -22.70
CA LEU A 29 -10.93 -26.85 -22.51
C LEU A 29 -11.36 -27.19 -21.07
N LEU A 30 -10.96 -28.36 -20.56
CA LEU A 30 -11.27 -28.79 -19.20
C LEU A 30 -10.68 -27.84 -18.16
N VAL A 31 -9.39 -27.51 -18.26
CA VAL A 31 -8.68 -26.64 -17.31
C VAL A 31 -9.32 -25.25 -17.28
N ILE A 32 -9.56 -24.63 -18.44
CA ILE A 32 -10.18 -23.29 -18.50
C ILE A 32 -11.58 -23.33 -17.89
N VAL A 33 -12.40 -24.32 -18.25
CA VAL A 33 -13.76 -24.49 -17.69
C VAL A 33 -13.72 -24.71 -16.18
N LEU A 34 -12.82 -25.55 -15.66
CA LEU A 34 -12.67 -25.78 -14.23
C LEU A 34 -12.24 -24.50 -13.50
N ILE A 35 -11.27 -23.76 -14.03
CA ILE A 35 -10.84 -22.48 -13.47
C ILE A 35 -12.03 -21.51 -13.40
N GLN A 36 -12.81 -21.41 -14.48
CA GLN A 36 -14.00 -20.57 -14.54
C GLN A 36 -15.04 -20.95 -13.48
N VAL A 37 -15.33 -22.24 -13.32
CA VAL A 37 -16.28 -22.73 -12.29
C VAL A 37 -15.78 -22.47 -10.87
N PHE A 38 -14.50 -22.73 -10.58
CA PHE A 38 -13.95 -22.57 -9.23
C PHE A 38 -13.68 -21.11 -8.82
N MET A 39 -13.51 -20.21 -9.80
CA MET A 39 -13.14 -18.80 -9.55
C MET A 39 -14.27 -17.81 -9.81
N GLN A 40 -15.19 -18.15 -10.71
CA GLN A 40 -16.25 -17.26 -11.21
C GLN A 40 -17.64 -17.94 -11.19
N GLY A 41 -17.72 -19.16 -10.64
CA GLY A 41 -18.97 -19.89 -10.48
C GLY A 41 -19.83 -19.35 -9.34
N ASN A 42 -21.12 -19.67 -9.42
CA ASN A 42 -22.13 -19.21 -8.50
C ASN A 42 -21.84 -19.61 -7.05
N GLY A 43 -21.71 -18.62 -6.14
CA GLY A 43 -21.36 -18.87 -4.74
C GLY A 43 -19.94 -19.41 -4.51
N MET A 44 -19.09 -19.37 -5.53
CA MET A 44 -17.67 -19.79 -5.53
C MET A 44 -16.74 -18.68 -6.05
N ALA A 45 -17.28 -17.50 -6.38
CA ALA A 45 -16.49 -16.36 -6.82
C ALA A 45 -15.29 -16.15 -5.89
N TYR A 46 -14.12 -15.79 -6.43
CA TYR A 46 -12.97 -15.54 -5.56
C TYR A 46 -13.11 -14.19 -4.85
N ASN A 47 -13.55 -13.17 -5.59
CA ASN A 47 -13.85 -11.83 -5.11
C ASN A 47 -14.95 -11.21 -5.98
N TRP A 48 -15.44 -10.02 -5.59
CA TRP A 48 -16.49 -9.34 -6.35
C TRP A 48 -16.05 -8.93 -7.76
N THR A 49 -14.82 -8.41 -7.94
CA THR A 49 -14.29 -8.00 -9.25
C THR A 49 -14.37 -9.10 -10.32
N MET A 50 -14.20 -10.37 -9.91
CA MET A 50 -14.26 -11.53 -10.81
C MET A 50 -15.65 -11.77 -11.41
N VAL A 51 -16.72 -11.23 -10.82
CA VAL A 51 -18.10 -11.45 -11.29
C VAL A 51 -18.93 -10.17 -11.40
N ALA A 52 -18.40 -9.00 -11.05
CA ALA A 52 -19.20 -7.78 -10.98
C ALA A 52 -19.56 -7.17 -12.36
N MET A 53 -18.68 -7.31 -13.37
CA MET A 53 -18.86 -6.73 -14.71
C MET A 53 -19.01 -7.78 -15.81
N ALA A 54 -19.59 -7.37 -16.95
CA ALA A 54 -19.74 -8.24 -18.12
C ALA A 54 -18.40 -8.65 -18.77
N SER A 55 -17.37 -7.83 -18.57
CA SER A 55 -15.99 -8.06 -18.97
C SER A 55 -15.25 -9.06 -18.09
N SER A 56 -15.72 -9.33 -16.87
CA SER A 56 -14.96 -10.09 -15.85
C SER A 56 -14.66 -11.53 -16.29
N MET A 57 -15.69 -12.26 -16.72
CA MET A 57 -15.54 -13.66 -17.13
C MET A 57 -14.88 -13.79 -18.51
N SER A 58 -15.26 -12.92 -19.43
CA SER A 58 -14.77 -12.93 -20.81
C SER A 58 -13.27 -12.57 -20.91
N LEU A 59 -12.79 -11.63 -20.09
CA LEU A 59 -11.38 -11.24 -20.06
C LEU A 59 -10.49 -12.35 -19.47
N VAL A 60 -10.90 -12.94 -18.34
CA VAL A 60 -10.20 -14.07 -17.71
C VAL A 60 -10.07 -15.24 -18.70
N ASN A 61 -11.17 -15.58 -19.38
CA ASN A 61 -11.17 -16.62 -20.41
C ASN A 61 -10.17 -16.31 -21.54
N ALA A 62 -10.24 -15.11 -22.13
CA ALA A 62 -9.35 -14.73 -23.22
C ALA A 62 -7.88 -14.72 -22.80
N TYR A 63 -7.57 -14.31 -21.57
CA TYR A 63 -6.20 -14.29 -21.04
C TYR A 63 -5.62 -15.69 -20.87
N PHE A 64 -6.33 -16.60 -20.19
CA PHE A 64 -5.86 -17.99 -20.03
C PHE A 64 -5.75 -18.72 -21.36
N PHE A 65 -6.72 -18.50 -22.25
CA PHE A 65 -6.65 -19.06 -23.59
C PHE A 65 -5.41 -18.56 -24.34
N ASN A 66 -5.04 -17.27 -24.20
CA ASN A 66 -3.84 -16.71 -24.82
C ASN A 66 -2.54 -17.40 -24.36
N ILE A 67 -2.41 -17.70 -23.07
CA ILE A 67 -1.24 -18.41 -22.53
C ILE A 67 -1.20 -19.85 -23.07
N MET A 68 -2.33 -20.56 -22.96
CA MET A 68 -2.42 -21.96 -23.38
C MET A 68 -2.26 -22.14 -24.90
N GLN A 69 -2.81 -21.24 -25.70
CA GLN A 69 -2.64 -21.28 -27.15
C GLN A 69 -1.21 -20.97 -27.56
N ALA A 70 -0.52 -20.04 -26.90
CA ALA A 70 0.88 -19.75 -27.19
C ALA A 70 1.76 -20.98 -26.93
N PHE A 71 1.53 -21.65 -25.80
CA PHE A 71 2.17 -22.94 -25.50
C PHE A 71 1.91 -23.98 -26.60
N LEU A 72 0.65 -24.19 -27.03
CA LEU A 72 0.33 -25.11 -28.14
C LEU A 72 1.05 -24.76 -29.44
N VAL A 73 1.03 -23.48 -29.81
CA VAL A 73 1.61 -22.96 -31.05
C VAL A 73 3.11 -23.27 -31.11
N ILE A 74 3.83 -23.11 -30.00
CA ILE A 74 5.26 -23.41 -29.92
C ILE A 74 5.53 -24.85 -30.35
N PHE A 75 4.77 -25.83 -29.85
CA PHE A 75 4.96 -27.24 -30.20
C PHE A 75 4.48 -27.60 -31.61
N LEU A 76 3.34 -27.06 -32.05
CA LEU A 76 2.76 -27.35 -33.37
C LEU A 76 3.62 -26.78 -34.50
N VAL A 77 4.04 -25.53 -34.37
CA VAL A 77 4.75 -24.80 -35.43
C VAL A 77 6.25 -25.15 -35.46
N SER A 78 6.87 -25.45 -34.31
CA SER A 78 8.29 -25.87 -34.29
C SER A 78 8.56 -27.20 -34.98
N ASP A 79 7.53 -28.02 -35.20
CA ASP A 79 7.67 -29.27 -35.95
C ASP A 79 7.72 -29.06 -37.46
N TYR A 80 7.44 -27.86 -37.97
CA TYR A 80 7.37 -27.60 -39.41
C TYR A 80 8.68 -27.88 -40.14
N PRO A 81 9.84 -27.31 -39.75
CA PRO A 81 11.09 -27.56 -40.47
C PRO A 81 11.51 -29.04 -40.43
N VAL A 82 11.21 -29.73 -39.32
CA VAL A 82 11.51 -31.17 -39.16
C VAL A 82 10.62 -31.99 -40.09
N ARG A 83 9.31 -31.72 -40.15
CA ARG A 83 8.38 -32.37 -41.09
C ARG A 83 8.78 -32.14 -42.54
N GLU A 84 9.24 -30.94 -42.89
CA GLU A 84 9.76 -30.62 -44.23
C GLU A 84 11.07 -31.35 -44.58
N SER A 85 11.81 -31.84 -43.58
CA SER A 85 13.08 -32.55 -43.78
C SER A 85 12.95 -34.08 -43.82
N ARG A 86 11.81 -34.65 -43.41
CA ARG A 86 11.55 -36.09 -43.43
C ARG A 86 11.36 -36.59 -44.87
N ARG A 87 12.20 -37.53 -45.31
CA ARG A 87 12.09 -38.23 -46.61
C ARG A 87 10.87 -39.15 -46.64
N GLY A 88 10.18 -39.25 -47.77
CA GLY A 88 8.97 -40.08 -47.93
C GLY A 88 7.75 -39.34 -48.52
N ALA A 89 6.55 -39.55 -47.97
CA ALA A 89 5.26 -39.15 -48.56
C ALA A 89 5.08 -37.65 -48.90
N LEU A 90 5.93 -36.76 -48.36
CA LEU A 90 5.92 -35.32 -48.65
C LEU A 90 6.65 -34.95 -49.96
N GLU A 91 7.48 -35.83 -50.51
CA GLU A 91 8.22 -35.60 -51.76
C GLU A 91 7.27 -35.39 -52.96
N CYS A 92 6.16 -36.13 -53.01
CA CYS A 92 5.11 -35.95 -54.03
C CYS A 92 4.41 -34.58 -53.94
N ILE A 93 4.36 -33.97 -52.75
CA ILE A 93 3.79 -32.63 -52.55
C ILE A 93 4.82 -31.56 -52.92
N HIS A 94 6.10 -31.78 -52.61
CA HIS A 94 7.19 -30.88 -52.96
C HIS A 94 7.38 -30.71 -54.48
N ALA A 95 7.07 -31.76 -55.26
CA ALA A 95 7.14 -31.76 -56.73
C ALA A 95 6.01 -30.98 -57.43
N ARG A 96 4.94 -30.59 -56.74
CA ARG A 96 3.85 -29.80 -57.35
C ARG A 96 4.28 -28.34 -57.59
N PRO A 97 3.80 -27.65 -58.64
CA PRO A 97 4.19 -26.27 -58.97
C PRO A 97 3.57 -25.20 -58.07
N VAL A 98 3.32 -25.48 -56.78
CA VAL A 98 2.78 -24.49 -55.82
C VAL A 98 3.91 -23.60 -55.30
N SER A 99 3.76 -22.28 -55.33
CA SER A 99 4.74 -21.35 -54.75
C SER A 99 5.03 -21.65 -53.27
N ASN A 100 6.28 -21.46 -52.85
CA ASN A 100 6.70 -21.55 -51.45
C ASN A 100 5.91 -20.63 -50.51
N GLY A 101 5.56 -19.43 -50.98
CA GLY A 101 4.75 -18.48 -50.23
C GLY A 101 3.32 -19.00 -50.04
N HIS A 102 2.69 -19.46 -51.12
CA HIS A 102 1.34 -20.02 -51.06
C HIS A 102 1.25 -21.29 -50.20
N TYR A 103 2.27 -22.15 -50.29
CA TYR A 103 2.36 -23.39 -49.52
C TYR A 103 2.50 -23.10 -48.02
N LEU A 104 3.50 -22.30 -47.63
CA LEU A 104 3.77 -22.04 -46.22
C LEU A 104 2.66 -21.19 -45.57
N LEU A 105 2.13 -20.19 -46.29
CA LEU A 105 0.99 -19.41 -45.82
C LEU A 105 -0.24 -20.30 -45.61
N GLY A 106 -0.48 -21.26 -46.51
CA GLY A 106 -1.53 -22.26 -46.35
C GLY A 106 -1.36 -23.06 -45.06
N LYS A 107 -0.14 -23.52 -44.75
CA LYS A 107 0.12 -24.25 -43.50
C LYS A 107 -0.17 -23.41 -42.25
N PHE A 108 0.30 -22.16 -42.21
CA PHE A 108 0.03 -21.26 -41.09
C PHE A 108 -1.47 -20.97 -40.94
N LEU A 109 -2.18 -20.69 -42.05
CA LEU A 109 -3.63 -20.46 -42.03
C LEU A 109 -4.41 -21.70 -41.56
N GLY A 110 -3.96 -22.91 -41.91
CA GLY A 110 -4.54 -24.16 -41.42
C GLY A 110 -4.45 -24.30 -39.89
N THR A 111 -3.28 -24.02 -39.31
CA THR A 111 -3.09 -24.03 -37.84
C THR A 111 -3.89 -22.95 -37.15
N ILE A 112 -3.85 -21.71 -37.68
CA ILE A 112 -4.63 -20.60 -37.15
C ILE A 112 -6.12 -20.96 -37.17
N GLY A 113 -6.64 -21.51 -38.27
CA GLY A 113 -8.04 -21.91 -38.39
C GLY A 113 -8.47 -22.95 -37.34
N VAL A 114 -7.64 -23.97 -37.08
CA VAL A 114 -7.92 -24.98 -36.05
C VAL A 114 -7.92 -24.38 -34.65
N LEU A 115 -6.96 -23.51 -34.33
CA LEU A 115 -6.88 -22.86 -33.02
C LEU A 115 -8.00 -21.83 -32.81
N LEU A 116 -8.41 -21.11 -33.85
CA LEU A 116 -9.60 -20.25 -33.80
C LEU A 116 -10.88 -21.07 -33.58
N GLY A 117 -11.00 -22.23 -34.21
CA GLY A 117 -12.12 -23.15 -33.94
C GLY A 117 -12.16 -23.60 -32.48
N LEU A 118 -11.01 -23.96 -31.91
CA LEU A 118 -10.89 -24.29 -30.49
C LEU A 118 -11.25 -23.09 -29.59
N ASN A 119 -10.80 -21.89 -29.93
CA ASN A 119 -11.12 -20.67 -29.20
C ASN A 119 -12.63 -20.40 -29.20
N ILE A 120 -13.29 -20.49 -30.36
CA ILE A 120 -14.74 -20.32 -30.48
C ILE A 120 -15.46 -21.33 -29.59
N LEU A 121 -15.04 -22.61 -29.60
CA LEU A 121 -15.63 -23.63 -28.74
C LEU A 121 -15.49 -23.26 -27.25
N ILE A 122 -14.30 -22.83 -26.81
CA ILE A 122 -14.06 -22.41 -25.43
C ILE A 122 -14.88 -21.18 -25.06
N ILE A 123 -14.98 -20.19 -25.96
CA ILE A 123 -15.83 -19.01 -25.77
C ILE A 123 -17.29 -19.42 -25.62
N LEU A 124 -17.81 -20.33 -26.45
CA LEU A 124 -19.18 -20.82 -26.35
C LEU A 124 -19.42 -21.54 -25.02
N CYS A 125 -18.51 -22.42 -24.59
CA CYS A 125 -18.60 -23.09 -23.29
C CYS A 125 -18.56 -22.08 -22.12
N CYS A 126 -17.62 -21.13 -22.13
CA CYS A 126 -17.50 -20.13 -21.07
C CYS A 126 -18.66 -19.13 -21.08
N SER A 127 -19.18 -18.76 -22.24
CA SER A 127 -20.38 -17.93 -22.38
C SER A 127 -21.62 -18.64 -21.85
N PHE A 128 -21.75 -19.95 -22.11
CA PHE A 128 -22.83 -20.77 -21.55
C PHE A 128 -22.72 -20.86 -20.02
N LEU A 129 -21.51 -21.09 -19.49
CA LEU A 129 -21.27 -21.07 -18.05
C LEU A 129 -21.59 -19.70 -17.43
N ASN A 130 -21.25 -18.60 -18.11
CA ASN A 130 -21.60 -17.26 -17.65
C ASN A 130 -23.12 -17.10 -17.51
N LEU A 131 -23.86 -17.54 -18.53
CA LEU A 131 -25.31 -17.45 -18.57
C LEU A 131 -26.01 -18.30 -17.49
N VAL A 132 -25.51 -19.50 -17.21
CA VAL A 132 -26.22 -20.49 -16.38
C VAL A 132 -25.68 -20.59 -14.94
N ALA A 133 -24.37 -20.38 -14.76
CA ALA A 133 -23.65 -20.78 -13.56
C ALA A 133 -22.77 -19.67 -12.95
N SER A 134 -22.90 -18.41 -13.39
CA SER A 134 -22.17 -17.26 -12.85
C SER A 134 -23.13 -16.18 -12.32
N GLU A 135 -22.62 -15.30 -11.46
CA GLU A 135 -23.28 -14.05 -11.09
C GLU A 135 -22.95 -12.89 -12.05
N ALA A 136 -22.03 -13.12 -12.99
CA ALA A 136 -21.58 -12.07 -13.89
C ALA A 136 -22.63 -11.67 -14.93
N PRO A 137 -22.79 -10.37 -15.22
CA PRO A 137 -23.68 -9.93 -16.28
C PRO A 137 -23.25 -10.52 -17.63
N TRP A 138 -24.17 -11.18 -18.32
CA TRP A 138 -23.86 -11.76 -19.62
C TRP A 138 -23.95 -10.69 -20.73
N ASN A 139 -22.85 -10.50 -21.47
CA ASN A 139 -22.83 -9.70 -22.70
C ASN A 139 -21.98 -10.40 -23.78
N PRO A 140 -22.61 -10.98 -24.84
CA PRO A 140 -21.88 -11.70 -25.87
C PRO A 140 -20.95 -10.81 -26.70
N LEU A 141 -21.25 -9.52 -26.85
CA LEU A 141 -20.43 -8.60 -27.64
C LEU A 141 -19.03 -8.41 -27.04
N VAL A 142 -18.89 -8.53 -25.71
CA VAL A 142 -17.59 -8.41 -25.05
C VAL A 142 -16.69 -9.62 -25.33
N TYR A 143 -17.26 -10.83 -25.42
CA TYR A 143 -16.53 -12.02 -25.87
C TYR A 143 -16.04 -11.86 -27.30
N VAL A 144 -16.89 -11.35 -28.19
CA VAL A 144 -16.55 -11.08 -29.60
C VAL A 144 -15.44 -10.01 -29.68
N PHE A 145 -15.52 -8.96 -28.86
CA PHE A 145 -14.49 -7.93 -28.79
C PHE A 145 -13.12 -8.51 -28.43
N TYR A 146 -13.01 -9.32 -27.37
CA TYR A 146 -11.73 -9.94 -27.01
C TYR A 146 -11.27 -11.00 -28.01
N PHE A 147 -12.20 -11.71 -28.66
CA PHE A 147 -11.85 -12.63 -29.73
C PHE A 147 -11.04 -11.89 -30.82
N PHE A 148 -11.58 -10.79 -31.35
CA PHE A 148 -10.94 -10.03 -32.43
C PHE A 148 -9.73 -9.22 -31.99
N THR A 149 -9.80 -8.55 -30.83
CA THR A 149 -8.77 -7.57 -30.46
C THR A 149 -7.67 -8.13 -29.56
N LEU A 150 -7.95 -9.21 -28.82
CA LEU A 150 -7.02 -9.78 -27.85
C LEU A 150 -6.46 -11.14 -28.32
N THR A 151 -7.33 -12.07 -28.72
CA THR A 151 -6.90 -13.45 -29.01
C THR A 151 -6.29 -13.61 -30.41
N ILE A 152 -6.87 -13.01 -31.45
CA ILE A 152 -6.35 -13.09 -32.82
C ILE A 152 -4.94 -12.47 -32.95
N PRO A 153 -4.69 -11.23 -32.47
CA PRO A 153 -3.35 -10.62 -32.57
C PRO A 153 -2.28 -11.46 -31.86
N SER A 154 -2.59 -11.96 -30.66
CA SER A 154 -1.68 -12.82 -29.88
C SER A 154 -1.39 -14.13 -30.61
N LEU A 155 -2.42 -14.79 -31.16
CA LEU A 155 -2.27 -16.03 -31.93
C LEU A 155 -1.37 -15.83 -33.16
N VAL A 156 -1.66 -14.80 -33.96
CA VAL A 156 -0.89 -14.50 -35.19
C VAL A 156 0.56 -14.16 -34.87
N PHE A 157 0.79 -13.41 -33.78
CA PHE A 157 2.13 -13.12 -33.28
C PHE A 157 2.91 -14.39 -32.94
N TRP A 158 2.36 -15.26 -32.08
CA TRP A 158 3.05 -16.49 -31.66
C TRP A 158 3.26 -17.48 -32.80
N VAL A 159 2.30 -17.59 -33.74
CA VAL A 159 2.44 -18.45 -34.92
C VAL A 159 3.56 -17.94 -35.82
N GLY A 160 3.58 -16.64 -36.11
CA GLY A 160 4.62 -16.03 -36.93
C GLY A 160 6.00 -16.13 -36.31
N LEU A 161 6.13 -15.77 -35.03
CA LEU A 161 7.40 -15.79 -34.31
C LEU A 161 7.95 -17.21 -34.16
N SER A 162 7.10 -18.17 -33.76
CA SER A 162 7.50 -19.58 -33.63
C SER A 162 7.93 -20.14 -34.97
N GLY A 163 7.20 -19.81 -36.05
CA GLY A 163 7.57 -20.19 -37.41
C GLY A 163 8.94 -19.67 -37.80
N TRP A 164 9.17 -18.37 -37.61
CA TRP A 164 10.40 -17.71 -38.02
C TRP A 164 11.63 -18.26 -37.27
N ILE A 165 11.56 -18.39 -35.94
CA ILE A 165 12.64 -18.96 -35.12
C ILE A 165 12.93 -20.40 -35.50
N SER A 166 11.88 -21.21 -35.69
CA SER A 166 12.03 -22.62 -36.07
C SER A 166 12.69 -22.78 -37.43
N PHE A 167 12.35 -21.91 -38.40
CA PHE A 167 13.01 -21.86 -39.70
C PHE A 167 14.38 -21.19 -39.68
N ILE A 168 14.84 -20.53 -38.60
CA ILE A 168 16.23 -20.07 -38.48
C ILE A 168 17.09 -21.19 -37.92
N LEU A 169 16.66 -21.85 -36.85
CA LEU A 169 17.43 -22.83 -36.07
C LEU A 169 17.38 -24.26 -36.63
N ARG A 170 17.34 -24.40 -37.96
CA ARG A 170 16.96 -25.58 -38.78
C ARG A 170 17.55 -26.96 -38.48
N GLY A 171 18.42 -27.11 -37.48
CA GLY A 171 18.95 -28.39 -37.02
C GLY A 171 18.47 -28.83 -35.63
N ASN A 172 17.96 -27.91 -34.81
CA ASN A 172 17.77 -28.14 -33.37
C ASN A 172 16.38 -27.69 -32.88
N LYS A 173 15.37 -28.54 -33.11
CA LYS A 173 13.99 -28.31 -32.64
C LYS A 173 13.93 -27.98 -31.15
N VAL A 174 14.69 -28.71 -30.33
CA VAL A 174 14.69 -28.55 -28.87
C VAL A 174 15.15 -27.15 -28.46
N TRP A 175 16.26 -26.65 -29.02
CA TRP A 175 16.76 -25.30 -28.70
C TRP A 175 15.79 -24.19 -29.11
N GLY A 176 15.11 -24.34 -30.26
CA GLY A 176 14.05 -23.40 -30.68
C GLY A 176 12.86 -23.40 -29.72
N GLN A 177 12.43 -24.57 -29.25
CA GLN A 177 11.36 -24.69 -28.26
C GLN A 177 11.75 -24.11 -26.90
N VAL A 178 12.96 -24.38 -26.42
CA VAL A 178 13.47 -23.81 -25.15
C VAL A 178 13.50 -22.29 -25.23
N LEU A 179 14.02 -21.71 -26.31
CA LEU A 179 14.05 -20.26 -26.50
C LEU A 179 12.64 -19.64 -26.49
N LEU A 180 11.70 -20.26 -27.21
CA LEU A 180 10.31 -19.80 -27.26
C LEU A 180 9.59 -19.94 -25.91
N LEU A 181 9.87 -21.00 -25.14
CA LEU A 181 9.31 -21.19 -23.79
C LEU A 181 9.89 -20.19 -22.79
N VAL A 182 11.20 -19.89 -22.86
CA VAL A 182 11.83 -18.82 -22.08
C VAL A 182 11.18 -17.49 -22.43
N LEU A 183 10.99 -17.19 -23.72
CA LEU A 183 10.34 -15.95 -24.15
C LEU A 183 8.87 -15.87 -23.68
N LEU A 184 8.14 -17.00 -23.70
CA LEU A 184 6.78 -17.07 -23.16
C LEU A 184 6.78 -16.79 -21.65
N GLY A 185 7.70 -17.38 -20.90
CA GLY A 185 7.88 -17.11 -19.47
C GLY A 185 8.21 -15.64 -19.19
N LEU A 186 9.14 -15.04 -19.94
CA LEU A 186 9.45 -13.60 -19.86
C LEU A 186 8.25 -12.72 -20.22
N THR A 187 7.43 -13.13 -21.18
CA THR A 187 6.21 -12.40 -21.57
C THR A 187 5.16 -12.41 -20.46
N VAL A 188 5.08 -13.48 -19.68
CA VAL A 188 4.12 -13.59 -18.56
C VAL A 188 4.63 -12.89 -17.31
N VAL A 189 5.94 -12.92 -17.03
CA VAL A 189 6.51 -12.48 -15.75
C VAL A 189 7.20 -11.11 -15.81
N VAL A 190 7.91 -10.80 -16.90
CA VAL A 190 8.84 -9.65 -16.96
C VAL A 190 8.34 -8.55 -17.89
N PHE A 191 8.01 -8.87 -19.13
CA PHE A 191 7.61 -7.87 -20.14
C PHE A 191 6.38 -7.02 -19.82
N PRO A 192 5.40 -7.46 -18.99
CA PRO A 192 4.32 -6.59 -18.57
C PRO A 192 4.79 -5.33 -17.85
N ASP A 193 5.92 -5.38 -17.14
CA ASP A 193 6.50 -4.27 -16.39
C ASP A 193 7.51 -3.43 -17.18
N VAL A 194 7.93 -3.91 -18.35
CA VAL A 194 8.94 -3.24 -19.17
C VAL A 194 8.28 -2.26 -20.15
N ILE A 195 8.74 -1.01 -20.16
CA ILE A 195 8.29 0.06 -21.08
C ILE A 195 6.75 0.19 -21.05
N HIS A 196 6.16 0.31 -19.86
CA HIS A 196 4.70 0.43 -19.66
C HIS A 196 3.85 -0.66 -20.36
N GLY A 197 4.39 -1.89 -20.42
CA GLY A 197 3.76 -3.05 -21.06
C GLY A 197 3.77 -3.02 -22.60
N SER A 198 4.62 -2.20 -23.23
CA SER A 198 4.72 -2.15 -24.70
C SER A 198 5.25 -3.46 -25.31
N LEU A 199 6.06 -4.23 -24.56
CA LEU A 199 6.57 -5.54 -24.99
C LEU A 199 5.65 -6.73 -24.63
N ASP A 200 4.56 -6.46 -23.91
CA ASP A 200 3.63 -7.48 -23.47
C ASP A 200 2.71 -7.95 -24.60
N SER A 201 3.09 -9.02 -25.29
CA SER A 201 2.27 -9.57 -26.39
C SER A 201 0.90 -10.11 -25.95
N MET A 202 0.76 -10.49 -24.67
CA MET A 202 -0.52 -10.92 -24.09
C MET A 202 -1.39 -9.72 -23.71
N GLY A 203 -0.76 -8.58 -23.45
CA GLY A 203 -1.33 -7.34 -22.94
C GLY A 203 -2.15 -7.55 -21.67
N SER A 204 -1.50 -8.21 -20.72
CA SER A 204 -1.88 -8.40 -19.32
C SER A 204 -1.90 -7.09 -18.53
N LYS A 205 -0.98 -6.15 -18.79
CA LYS A 205 -0.88 -4.84 -18.09
C LYS A 205 -1.45 -3.66 -18.87
N ILE A 206 -2.40 -3.94 -19.77
CA ILE A 206 -3.07 -2.91 -20.59
C ILE A 206 -4.50 -2.77 -20.11
N PRO A 207 -5.04 -1.54 -19.96
CA PRO A 207 -6.42 -1.32 -19.61
C PRO A 207 -7.33 -2.04 -20.61
N ASN A 208 -8.06 -3.01 -20.11
CA ASN A 208 -8.94 -3.82 -20.94
C ASN A 208 -10.21 -4.24 -20.22
N PHE A 209 -10.46 -3.71 -19.02
CA PHE A 209 -11.67 -3.95 -18.27
C PHE A 209 -12.71 -2.86 -18.58
N PHE A 210 -13.90 -3.26 -19.04
CA PHE A 210 -14.94 -2.34 -19.46
C PHE A 210 -15.70 -1.74 -18.27
N SER A 211 -15.84 -0.42 -18.27
CA SER A 211 -16.83 0.32 -17.47
C SER A 211 -18.21 0.19 -18.13
N ALA A 212 -19.30 0.05 -17.36
CA ALA A 212 -20.61 -0.02 -17.99
C ALA A 212 -21.11 1.37 -18.44
N ILE A 213 -20.53 2.45 -17.89
CA ILE A 213 -20.90 3.84 -18.20
C ILE A 213 -20.10 4.36 -19.40
N THR A 214 -18.78 4.21 -19.34
CA THR A 214 -17.83 4.80 -20.30
C THR A 214 -17.27 3.81 -21.30
N GLY A 215 -17.48 2.49 -21.11
CA GLY A 215 -16.98 1.46 -22.01
C GLY A 215 -15.48 1.18 -21.85
N HIS A 216 -14.79 0.99 -22.99
CA HIS A 216 -13.36 0.66 -23.04
C HIS A 216 -12.50 1.92 -22.82
N VAL A 217 -11.49 1.80 -21.96
CA VAL A 217 -10.57 2.90 -21.59
C VAL A 217 -9.40 2.97 -22.57
N ASP A 218 -9.18 4.14 -23.17
CA ASP A 218 -8.09 4.40 -24.13
C ASP A 218 -8.03 3.42 -25.31
N LEU A 219 -9.20 3.13 -25.90
CA LEU A 219 -9.36 2.16 -27.00
C LEU A 219 -8.33 2.35 -28.13
N CYS A 220 -7.99 3.58 -28.49
CA CYS A 220 -7.01 3.87 -29.54
C CYS A 220 -5.61 3.31 -29.21
N PHE A 221 -5.06 3.60 -28.02
CA PHE A 221 -3.75 3.11 -27.61
C PHE A 221 -3.73 1.61 -27.29
N TYR A 222 -4.88 1.06 -26.89
CA TYR A 222 -5.07 -0.38 -26.81
C TYR A 222 -4.97 -1.03 -28.19
N LEU A 223 -5.74 -0.57 -29.17
CA LEU A 223 -5.72 -1.12 -30.53
C LEU A 223 -4.36 -0.97 -31.20
N LEU A 224 -3.71 0.19 -31.03
CA LEU A 224 -2.36 0.43 -31.57
C LEU A 224 -1.34 -0.60 -31.04
N HIS A 225 -1.43 -0.95 -29.76
CA HIS A 225 -0.63 -2.03 -29.18
C HIS A 225 -0.96 -3.39 -29.79
N ARG A 226 -2.24 -3.73 -29.95
CA ARG A 226 -2.66 -5.00 -30.56
C ARG A 226 -2.25 -5.12 -32.03
N PHE A 227 -2.33 -4.01 -32.77
CA PHE A 227 -1.84 -3.95 -34.15
C PHE A 227 -0.33 -4.09 -34.25
N ALA A 228 0.44 -3.61 -33.27
CA ALA A 228 1.89 -3.82 -33.23
C ALA A 228 2.24 -5.31 -33.29
N PHE A 229 1.66 -6.13 -32.41
CA PHE A 229 1.91 -7.57 -32.38
C PHE A 229 1.31 -8.30 -33.57
N LEU A 230 0.14 -7.88 -34.05
CA LEU A 230 -0.46 -8.44 -35.27
C LEU A 230 0.46 -8.26 -36.48
N PHE A 231 0.95 -7.03 -36.73
CA PHE A 231 1.81 -6.74 -37.87
C PHE A 231 3.18 -7.41 -37.76
N VAL A 232 3.79 -7.42 -36.57
CA VAL A 232 5.04 -8.17 -36.33
C VAL A 232 4.84 -9.67 -36.60
N GLY A 233 3.71 -10.25 -36.15
CA GLY A 233 3.36 -11.64 -36.40
C GLY A 233 3.24 -11.97 -37.88
N ILE A 234 2.46 -11.19 -38.63
CA ILE A 234 2.32 -11.36 -40.09
C ILE A 234 3.68 -11.17 -40.78
N GLY A 235 4.47 -10.18 -40.35
CA GLY A 235 5.82 -9.96 -40.84
C GLY A 235 6.73 -11.18 -40.65
N CYS A 236 6.70 -11.81 -39.47
CA CYS A 236 7.44 -13.04 -39.19
C CYS A 236 6.97 -14.24 -40.03
N VAL A 237 5.67 -14.36 -40.30
CA VAL A 237 5.12 -15.33 -41.26
C VAL A 237 5.72 -15.11 -42.64
N CYS A 238 5.74 -13.87 -43.15
CA CYS A 238 6.32 -13.54 -44.45
C CYS A 238 7.83 -13.84 -44.50
N MET A 239 8.58 -13.52 -43.46
CA MET A 239 10.03 -13.80 -43.39
C MET A 239 10.35 -15.29 -43.33
N SER A 240 9.47 -16.10 -42.73
CA SER A 240 9.60 -17.57 -42.69
C SER A 240 9.64 -18.19 -44.09
N VAL A 241 8.90 -17.61 -45.05
CA VAL A 241 8.88 -18.05 -46.46
C VAL A 241 10.27 -18.01 -47.08
N CYS A 242 11.02 -16.94 -46.81
CA CYS A 242 12.35 -16.71 -47.39
C CYS A 242 13.37 -17.75 -46.97
N LYS A 243 13.14 -18.43 -45.85
CA LYS A 243 14.07 -19.44 -45.39
C LYS A 243 13.75 -20.79 -46.01
N LEU A 244 12.51 -21.16 -46.32
CA LEU A 244 12.10 -22.55 -46.70
C LEU A 244 13.12 -23.31 -47.59
N LYS A 245 13.42 -24.57 -47.26
CA LYS A 245 14.43 -25.38 -47.98
C LYS A 245 14.04 -25.72 -49.43
N ARG A 246 12.74 -25.70 -49.73
CA ARG A 246 12.18 -26.01 -51.05
C ARG A 246 12.62 -25.00 -52.11
N LEU A 247 12.98 -25.47 -53.30
CA LEU A 247 13.37 -24.60 -54.42
C LEU A 247 12.24 -23.60 -54.76
N PRO A 248 12.54 -22.30 -54.86
CA PRO A 248 11.54 -21.29 -55.17
C PRO A 248 11.16 -21.31 -56.65
N ASN A 249 9.87 -21.14 -56.95
CA ASN A 249 9.38 -20.96 -58.33
C ASN A 249 9.95 -19.69 -58.98
N SER A 250 10.25 -18.64 -58.21
CA SER A 250 10.89 -17.41 -58.69
C SER A 250 11.65 -16.68 -57.56
N LEU A 251 12.85 -16.20 -57.85
CA LEU A 251 13.66 -15.42 -56.90
C LEU A 251 13.05 -14.03 -56.61
N THR A 252 12.33 -13.44 -57.57
CA THR A 252 11.65 -12.15 -57.37
C THR A 252 10.49 -12.27 -56.38
N GLU A 253 9.89 -13.46 -56.29
CA GLU A 253 8.84 -13.76 -55.32
C GLU A 253 9.39 -13.80 -53.88
N ILE A 254 10.54 -14.43 -53.64
CA ILE A 254 11.21 -14.41 -52.33
C ILE A 254 11.55 -12.96 -51.93
N SER A 255 12.06 -12.16 -52.86
CA SER A 255 12.39 -10.76 -52.59
C SER A 255 11.15 -9.92 -52.26
N ARG A 256 10.00 -10.20 -52.88
CA ARG A 256 8.70 -9.58 -52.52
C ARG A 256 8.28 -9.96 -51.10
N TRP A 257 8.23 -11.25 -50.76
CA TRP A 257 7.89 -11.70 -49.41
C TRP A 257 8.80 -11.12 -48.32
N ARG A 258 10.11 -11.01 -48.62
CA ARG A 258 11.08 -10.37 -47.72
C ARG A 258 10.79 -8.88 -47.50
N ARG A 259 10.54 -8.13 -48.57
CA ARG A 259 10.19 -6.70 -48.48
C ARG A 259 8.88 -6.47 -47.73
N THR A 260 7.85 -7.27 -48.02
CA THR A 260 6.58 -7.23 -47.31
C THR A 260 6.76 -7.57 -45.83
N GLY A 261 7.59 -8.57 -45.50
CA GLY A 261 7.92 -8.93 -44.12
C GLY A 261 8.55 -7.76 -43.35
N TYR A 262 9.60 -7.13 -43.91
CA TYR A 262 10.24 -5.98 -43.28
C TYR A 262 9.31 -4.76 -43.15
N LEU A 263 8.48 -4.49 -44.16
CA LEU A 263 7.50 -3.41 -44.10
C LEU A 263 6.51 -3.61 -42.95
N LEU A 264 5.96 -4.82 -42.79
CA LEU A 264 5.00 -5.13 -41.73
C LEU A 264 5.63 -5.11 -40.34
N VAL A 265 6.85 -5.64 -40.19
CA VAL A 265 7.60 -5.50 -38.93
C VAL A 265 7.84 -4.03 -38.61
N GLY A 266 8.26 -3.22 -39.59
CA GLY A 266 8.44 -1.78 -39.44
C GLY A 266 7.17 -1.06 -39.01
N LEU A 267 6.02 -1.40 -39.61
CA LEU A 267 4.71 -0.85 -39.23
C LEU A 267 4.33 -1.24 -37.79
N GLY A 268 4.59 -2.49 -37.40
CA GLY A 268 4.35 -2.95 -36.03
C GLY A 268 5.23 -2.24 -35.00
N VAL A 269 6.52 -2.05 -35.31
CA VAL A 269 7.44 -1.27 -34.46
C VAL A 269 6.98 0.19 -34.39
N MET A 270 6.55 0.80 -35.49
CA MET A 270 6.03 2.17 -35.52
C MET A 270 4.81 2.32 -34.59
N CYS A 271 3.88 1.37 -34.60
CA CYS A 271 2.77 1.32 -33.63
C CYS A 271 3.30 1.28 -32.19
N GLY A 272 4.24 0.39 -31.86
CA GLY A 272 4.84 0.32 -30.53
C GLY A 272 5.54 1.63 -30.10
N VAL A 273 6.24 2.29 -31.03
CA VAL A 273 6.93 3.56 -30.81
C VAL A 273 5.94 4.70 -30.57
N ILE A 274 4.89 4.84 -31.38
CA ILE A 274 3.86 5.89 -31.21
C ILE A 274 3.24 5.82 -29.81
N ARG A 275 2.91 4.61 -29.33
CA ARG A 275 2.39 4.42 -27.98
C ARG A 275 3.43 4.78 -26.92
N THR A 276 4.66 4.29 -27.04
CA THR A 276 5.73 4.55 -26.05
C THR A 276 6.06 6.05 -25.98
N TYR A 277 6.07 6.73 -27.14
CA TYR A 277 6.26 8.17 -27.24
C TYR A 277 5.18 8.97 -26.51
N SER A 278 3.95 8.47 -26.44
CA SER A 278 2.87 9.09 -25.66
C SER A 278 3.19 9.15 -24.15
N TYR A 279 3.77 8.08 -23.58
CA TYR A 279 4.20 8.08 -22.18
C TYR A 279 5.37 9.03 -21.97
N TYR A 280 6.38 8.97 -22.85
CA TYR A 280 7.53 9.88 -22.80
C TYR A 280 7.10 11.35 -22.82
N ARG A 281 6.24 11.73 -23.77
CA ARG A 281 5.68 13.10 -23.86
C ARG A 281 4.92 13.49 -22.60
N THR A 282 4.20 12.55 -21.99
CA THR A 282 3.47 12.80 -20.74
C THR A 282 4.44 13.04 -19.59
N GLY A 283 5.50 12.23 -19.46
CA GLY A 283 6.54 12.40 -18.44
C GLY A 283 7.24 13.75 -18.54
N VAL A 284 7.70 14.13 -19.74
CA VAL A 284 8.36 15.43 -19.98
C VAL A 284 7.45 16.61 -19.60
N MET A 285 6.17 16.57 -19.97
CA MET A 285 5.23 17.66 -19.66
C MET A 285 4.95 17.74 -18.15
N ARG A 286 4.86 16.61 -17.46
CA ARG A 286 4.70 16.57 -16.00
C ARG A 286 5.91 17.16 -15.29
N GLU A 287 7.11 16.86 -15.77
CA GLU A 287 8.34 17.42 -15.23
C GLU A 287 8.39 18.95 -15.41
N ILE A 288 7.98 19.46 -16.58
CA ILE A 288 7.83 20.90 -16.82
C ILE A 288 6.87 21.51 -15.80
N PHE A 289 5.70 20.92 -15.59
CA PHE A 289 4.75 21.43 -14.58
C PHE A 289 5.33 21.41 -13.16
N ARG A 290 6.07 20.35 -12.76
CA ARG A 290 6.77 20.29 -11.46
C ARG A 290 7.82 21.40 -11.32
N ASN A 291 8.57 21.70 -12.37
CA ASN A 291 9.58 22.76 -12.37
C ASN A 291 8.94 24.14 -12.24
N THR A 292 7.89 24.42 -13.01
CA THR A 292 7.12 25.69 -12.89
C THR A 292 6.58 25.87 -11.48
N TYR A 293 6.13 24.82 -10.80
CA TYR A 293 5.76 24.95 -9.37
C TYR A 293 6.91 25.42 -8.51
N THR A 294 8.09 24.82 -8.67
CA THR A 294 9.28 25.15 -7.87
C THR A 294 9.68 26.61 -8.02
N ASP A 295 9.54 27.17 -9.23
CA ASP A 295 9.90 28.56 -9.54
C ASP A 295 8.97 29.59 -8.86
N TYR A 296 7.67 29.29 -8.71
CA TYR A 296 6.67 30.22 -8.18
C TYR A 296 6.20 29.89 -6.75
N TRP A 297 6.59 28.75 -6.17
CA TRP A 297 6.10 28.26 -4.87
C TRP A 297 6.53 29.09 -3.65
N GLN A 298 7.72 29.70 -3.70
CA GLN A 298 8.34 30.36 -2.54
C GLN A 298 7.91 31.83 -2.34
N GLY A 299 7.17 32.42 -3.28
CA GLY A 299 6.64 33.78 -3.12
C GLY A 299 5.58 33.86 -2.02
N GLY A 300 5.51 34.99 -1.30
CA GLY A 300 4.35 35.28 -0.44
C GLY A 300 3.08 35.33 -1.29
N THR A 301 2.07 34.52 -0.95
CA THR A 301 0.82 34.40 -1.70
C THR A 301 -0.37 34.96 -0.94
N CYS A 302 -1.42 35.33 -1.68
CA CYS A 302 -2.70 35.73 -1.13
C CYS A 302 -3.58 34.51 -0.78
N ARG A 303 -4.69 34.76 -0.07
CA ARG A 303 -5.76 33.81 0.21
C ARG A 303 -7.00 34.16 -0.62
N VAL A 304 -7.71 33.14 -1.11
CA VAL A 304 -9.03 33.34 -1.71
C VAL A 304 -10.06 33.17 -0.60
N VAL A 305 -10.82 34.23 -0.29
CA VAL A 305 -11.82 34.24 0.79
C VAL A 305 -13.21 33.89 0.27
N GLU A 306 -13.58 34.43 -0.88
CA GLU A 306 -14.83 34.13 -1.58
C GLU A 306 -14.57 33.80 -3.04
N HIS A 307 -15.33 32.85 -3.59
CA HIS A 307 -15.21 32.43 -4.99
C HIS A 307 -16.57 32.05 -5.56
N ASP A 308 -17.09 32.88 -6.46
CA ASP A 308 -18.29 32.58 -7.27
C ASP A 308 -17.86 32.05 -8.64
N ILE A 309 -18.26 30.83 -8.96
CA ILE A 309 -17.91 30.11 -10.18
C ILE A 309 -19.17 29.93 -11.01
N ILE A 310 -19.15 30.46 -12.23
CA ILE A 310 -20.16 30.18 -13.25
C ILE A 310 -19.60 29.12 -14.18
N TYR A 311 -20.33 28.02 -14.32
CA TYR A 311 -19.94 26.84 -15.08
C TYR A 311 -20.93 26.59 -16.23
N ARG A 312 -20.38 26.38 -17.42
CA ARG A 312 -21.11 25.87 -18.59
C ARG A 312 -20.25 24.82 -19.29
N GLN A 313 -20.88 23.72 -19.71
CA GLN A 313 -20.25 22.63 -20.46
C GLN A 313 -20.78 22.60 -21.89
N THR A 314 -19.94 22.28 -22.86
CA THR A 314 -20.36 21.93 -24.22
C THR A 314 -19.52 20.76 -24.72
N GLY A 315 -20.05 19.55 -24.58
CA GLY A 315 -19.29 18.33 -24.84
C GLY A 315 -18.11 18.24 -23.87
N LYS A 316 -16.87 18.18 -24.38
CA LYS A 316 -15.65 18.09 -23.55
C LYS A 316 -15.09 19.46 -23.13
N CYS A 317 -15.54 20.53 -23.76
CA CYS A 317 -15.03 21.87 -23.53
C CYS A 317 -15.81 22.56 -22.40
N LEU A 318 -15.08 23.23 -21.52
CA LEU A 318 -15.63 24.02 -20.43
C LEU A 318 -15.56 25.52 -20.77
N SER A 319 -16.56 26.27 -20.32
CA SER A 319 -16.58 27.73 -20.35
C SER A 319 -16.93 28.22 -18.95
N LEU A 320 -15.98 28.89 -18.30
CA LEU A 320 -16.08 29.26 -16.90
C LEU A 320 -15.81 30.75 -16.68
N LYS A 321 -16.47 31.29 -15.65
CA LYS A 321 -16.18 32.61 -15.10
C LYS A 321 -15.96 32.48 -13.60
N SER A 322 -14.90 33.10 -13.10
CA SER A 322 -14.58 33.13 -11.67
C SER A 322 -14.58 34.57 -11.18
N ASP A 323 -15.33 34.83 -10.13
CA ASP A 323 -15.30 36.07 -9.35
C ASP A 323 -14.73 35.73 -7.97
N MET A 324 -13.53 36.25 -7.67
CA MET A 324 -12.76 35.90 -6.49
C MET A 324 -12.42 37.12 -5.66
N LEU A 325 -12.65 37.03 -4.35
CA LEU A 325 -12.13 37.98 -3.37
C LEU A 325 -10.82 37.42 -2.80
N LEU A 326 -9.71 38.09 -3.10
CA LEU A 326 -8.38 37.75 -2.61
C LEU A 326 -8.00 38.67 -1.46
N CYS A 327 -7.30 38.14 -0.47
CA CYS A 327 -6.82 38.86 0.70
C CYS A 327 -5.33 38.57 0.92
N ASN A 328 -4.55 39.61 1.20
CA ASN A 328 -3.20 39.45 1.72
C ASN A 328 -3.26 39.43 3.25
N SER A 329 -3.26 38.24 3.86
CA SER A 329 -3.28 38.09 5.31
C SER A 329 -1.93 38.42 5.98
N GLU A 330 -0.86 38.50 5.20
CA GLU A 330 0.48 38.81 5.70
C GLU A 330 0.72 40.31 5.80
N MET A 331 1.60 40.72 6.71
CA MET A 331 2.09 42.10 6.79
C MET A 331 3.13 42.41 5.70
N LYS A 332 3.53 41.41 4.89
CA LYS A 332 4.50 41.54 3.80
C LYS A 332 3.78 41.91 2.50
N GLU A 333 4.40 42.77 1.68
CA GLU A 333 3.87 43.14 0.36
C GLU A 333 3.93 41.95 -0.61
N VAL A 334 2.84 41.71 -1.34
CA VAL A 334 2.78 40.75 -2.44
C VAL A 334 2.97 41.54 -3.74
N PRO A 335 4.13 41.44 -4.41
CA PRO A 335 4.45 42.31 -5.55
C PRO A 335 3.61 41.98 -6.80
N ARG A 336 3.20 40.72 -6.96
CA ARG A 336 2.35 40.26 -8.06
C ARG A 336 1.43 39.16 -7.55
N VAL A 337 0.16 39.20 -7.93
CA VAL A 337 -0.80 38.14 -7.59
C VAL A 337 -0.50 36.91 -8.46
N ILE A 338 -0.35 35.76 -7.82
CA ILE A 338 -0.08 34.46 -8.46
C ILE A 338 -1.29 33.56 -8.25
N LEU A 339 -1.84 33.01 -9.34
CA LEU A 339 -2.91 32.02 -9.31
C LEU A 339 -2.50 30.77 -10.08
N PHE A 340 -3.05 29.62 -9.70
CA PHE A 340 -2.85 28.33 -10.35
C PHE A 340 -4.16 27.87 -10.97
N LEU A 341 -4.12 27.49 -12.26
CA LEU A 341 -5.26 27.00 -13.03
C LEU A 341 -4.76 25.96 -14.03
N ASN A 342 -5.53 24.89 -14.28
CA ASN A 342 -5.15 23.83 -15.21
C ASN A 342 -4.65 24.39 -16.56
N PRO A 343 -3.50 23.93 -17.08
CA PRO A 343 -2.89 24.47 -18.31
C PRO A 343 -3.77 24.30 -19.55
N GLY A 344 -4.67 23.31 -19.57
CA GLY A 344 -5.64 23.09 -20.65
C GLY A 344 -6.76 24.13 -20.72
N LEU A 345 -6.95 24.92 -19.64
CA LEU A 345 -7.91 26.03 -19.59
C LEU A 345 -7.22 27.34 -19.96
N LYS A 346 -7.56 27.90 -21.13
CA LYS A 346 -7.01 29.17 -21.62
C LYS A 346 -7.75 30.34 -20.98
N VAL A 347 -7.00 31.20 -20.28
CA VAL A 347 -7.52 32.46 -19.73
C VAL A 347 -7.72 33.47 -20.85
N THR A 348 -8.94 33.99 -20.98
CA THR A 348 -9.31 34.96 -22.01
C THR A 348 -9.26 36.40 -21.51
N SER A 349 -9.60 36.63 -20.24
CA SER A 349 -9.59 37.97 -19.63
C SER A 349 -9.37 37.89 -18.12
N VAL A 350 -8.75 38.95 -17.58
CA VAL A 350 -8.57 39.19 -16.14
C VAL A 350 -8.89 40.64 -15.89
N SER A 351 -9.82 40.93 -14.98
CA SER A 351 -10.24 42.31 -14.69
C SER A 351 -10.50 42.56 -13.21
N GLU A 352 -10.32 43.82 -12.81
CA GLU A 352 -10.62 44.38 -11.48
C GLU A 352 -11.50 45.61 -11.69
N ASN A 353 -12.67 45.68 -11.05
CA ASN A 353 -13.62 46.79 -11.21
C ASN A 353 -13.89 47.15 -12.69
N GLU A 354 -14.13 46.12 -13.52
CA GLU A 354 -14.32 46.21 -14.98
C GLU A 354 -13.11 46.70 -15.80
N LYS A 355 -11.97 47.01 -15.17
CA LYS A 355 -10.72 47.37 -15.84
C LYS A 355 -9.89 46.12 -16.11
N GLN A 356 -9.44 45.95 -17.35
CA GLN A 356 -8.59 44.82 -17.73
C GLN A 356 -7.18 44.98 -17.12
N LEU A 357 -6.68 43.89 -16.53
CA LEU A 357 -5.35 43.80 -15.95
C LEU A 357 -4.40 43.07 -16.90
N LYS A 358 -3.12 43.47 -16.90
CA LYS A 358 -2.07 42.72 -17.60
C LYS A 358 -1.74 41.47 -16.79
N PHE A 359 -1.64 40.35 -17.49
CA PHE A 359 -1.20 39.09 -16.89
C PHE A 359 -0.28 38.35 -17.86
N PHE A 360 0.58 37.52 -17.28
CA PHE A 360 1.42 36.56 -17.97
C PHE A 360 1.02 35.16 -17.54
N ARG A 361 1.07 34.21 -18.47
CA ARG A 361 0.75 32.81 -18.18
C ARG A 361 1.95 31.94 -18.48
N ASP A 362 2.37 31.18 -17.49
CA ASP A 362 3.41 30.16 -17.58
C ASP A 362 2.79 28.81 -17.21
N HIS A 363 2.40 28.04 -18.23
CA HIS A 363 1.69 26.77 -18.07
C HIS A 363 0.48 26.88 -17.13
N GLN A 364 0.55 26.30 -15.92
CA GLN A 364 -0.50 26.35 -14.91
C GLN A 364 -0.56 27.65 -14.10
N VAL A 365 0.50 28.49 -14.16
CA VAL A 365 0.65 29.68 -13.33
C VAL A 365 0.18 30.92 -14.08
N ILE A 366 -0.63 31.74 -13.42
CA ILE A 366 -1.09 33.04 -13.89
C ILE A 366 -0.46 34.10 -12.99
N VAL A 367 0.42 34.91 -13.57
CA VAL A 367 1.07 36.03 -12.89
C VAL A 367 0.37 37.32 -13.30
N ILE A 368 -0.33 37.95 -12.37
CA ILE A 368 -1.13 39.16 -12.61
C ILE A 368 -0.33 40.36 -12.11
N ASP A 369 -0.22 41.40 -12.95
CA ASP A 369 0.47 42.64 -12.63
C ASP A 369 -0.40 43.52 -11.71
N ARG A 370 -0.57 43.03 -10.48
CA ARG A 370 -1.31 43.68 -9.39
C ARG A 370 -0.54 43.46 -8.08
N LYS A 371 -0.06 44.56 -7.50
CA LYS A 371 0.61 44.59 -6.18
C LYS A 371 -0.44 44.61 -5.07
N MET A 372 -0.22 43.94 -3.95
CA MET A 372 -1.08 44.01 -2.76
C MET A 372 -0.24 44.36 -1.53
N VAL A 373 -0.64 45.41 -0.81
CA VAL A 373 -0.03 45.77 0.48
C VAL A 373 -0.49 44.77 1.55
N GLY A 374 0.17 44.73 2.70
CA GLY A 374 -0.27 43.90 3.82
C GLY A 374 -1.70 44.24 4.25
N VAL A 375 -2.53 43.22 4.50
CA VAL A 375 -3.95 43.35 4.89
C VAL A 375 -4.86 43.97 3.81
N ASP A 376 -4.37 44.09 2.55
CA ASP A 376 -5.19 44.53 1.41
C ASP A 376 -6.10 43.41 0.89
N SER A 377 -7.21 43.80 0.26
CA SER A 377 -8.12 42.86 -0.42
C SER A 377 -8.47 43.34 -1.82
N VAL A 378 -8.54 42.41 -2.77
CA VAL A 378 -8.83 42.70 -4.18
C VAL A 378 -9.85 41.72 -4.73
N ARG A 379 -10.77 42.21 -5.56
CA ARG A 379 -11.75 41.38 -6.26
C ARG A 379 -11.37 41.23 -7.73
N LEU A 380 -11.13 40.00 -8.17
CA LEU A 380 -10.71 39.68 -9.54
C LEU A 380 -11.78 38.88 -10.27
N HIS A 381 -12.03 39.26 -11.51
CA HIS A 381 -12.89 38.55 -12.45
C HIS A 381 -12.05 37.90 -13.54
N LEU A 382 -12.15 36.59 -13.67
CA LEU A 382 -11.43 35.78 -14.66
C LEU A 382 -12.42 35.05 -15.57
N GLU A 383 -12.16 35.07 -16.87
CA GLU A 383 -12.86 34.24 -17.84
C GLU A 383 -11.88 33.26 -18.50
N TYR A 384 -12.28 32.00 -18.63
CA TYR A 384 -11.40 30.95 -19.17
C TYR A 384 -12.19 29.79 -19.78
N THR A 385 -11.58 29.15 -20.78
CA THR A 385 -12.22 28.08 -21.56
C THR A 385 -11.22 27.07 -22.08
N GLY A 386 -11.64 25.81 -22.24
CA GLY A 386 -10.81 24.75 -22.81
C GLY A 386 -11.19 23.36 -22.30
N GLU A 387 -10.32 22.39 -22.56
CA GLU A 387 -10.42 21.02 -22.05
C GLU A 387 -9.43 20.83 -20.90
N ILE A 388 -9.78 20.01 -19.91
CA ILE A 388 -8.88 19.73 -18.78
C ILE A 388 -7.68 18.90 -19.26
N ASP A 389 -6.47 19.36 -18.95
CA ASP A 389 -5.25 18.58 -19.14
C ASP A 389 -4.99 17.71 -17.91
N GLU A 390 -5.29 16.42 -18.01
CA GLU A 390 -5.09 15.44 -16.93
C GLU A 390 -3.63 15.27 -16.49
N ARG A 391 -2.66 15.67 -17.32
CA ARG A 391 -1.24 15.54 -17.00
C ARG A 391 -0.84 16.43 -15.82
N TYR A 392 -1.61 17.49 -15.57
CA TYR A 392 -1.49 18.38 -14.42
C TYR A 392 -1.93 17.74 -13.11
N CYS A 393 -2.77 16.70 -13.13
CA CYS A 393 -3.26 16.07 -11.91
C CYS A 393 -2.13 15.32 -11.19
N TYR A 394 -2.12 15.41 -9.86
CA TYR A 394 -1.23 14.64 -8.98
C TYR A 394 0.26 14.73 -9.38
N LEU A 395 0.77 15.94 -9.60
CA LEU A 395 2.18 16.17 -9.91
C LEU A 395 3.11 15.71 -8.78
N SER A 396 2.63 15.68 -7.55
CA SER A 396 3.38 15.15 -6.41
C SER A 396 3.69 13.66 -6.62
N VAL A 397 2.73 12.86 -7.06
CA VAL A 397 2.85 11.39 -7.18
C VAL A 397 4.01 10.97 -8.11
N PRO A 398 4.85 10.01 -7.69
CA PRO A 398 5.93 9.44 -8.52
C PRO A 398 5.42 8.83 -9.82
N ASP A 399 6.22 8.85 -10.88
CA ASP A 399 5.74 8.44 -12.20
C ASP A 399 5.48 6.93 -12.33
N ASP A 400 6.21 6.09 -11.60
CA ASP A 400 5.94 4.64 -11.47
C ASP A 400 4.55 4.36 -10.89
N HIS A 401 4.17 5.02 -9.80
CA HIS A 401 2.83 4.95 -9.22
C HIS A 401 1.77 5.63 -10.11
N TYR A 402 2.12 6.71 -10.80
CA TYR A 402 1.22 7.42 -11.70
C TYR A 402 0.79 6.56 -12.90
N TYR A 403 1.70 5.76 -13.44
CA TYR A 403 1.42 4.88 -14.57
C TYR A 403 0.94 3.48 -14.17
N ASP A 404 0.92 3.14 -12.87
CA ASP A 404 0.39 1.86 -12.40
C ASP A 404 -1.12 1.75 -12.64
N ARG A 405 -1.51 0.62 -13.22
CA ARG A 405 -2.89 0.27 -13.65
C ARG A 405 -3.48 -0.87 -12.86
N THR A 406 -2.64 -1.59 -12.11
CA THR A 406 -3.02 -2.77 -11.33
C THR A 406 -3.81 -2.35 -10.10
N ARG A 407 -3.50 -1.20 -9.47
CA ARG A 407 -4.31 -0.63 -8.37
C ARG A 407 -4.58 -1.67 -7.26
N GLU A 408 -5.75 -1.59 -6.62
CA GLU A 408 -6.21 -2.52 -5.59
C GLU A 408 -6.52 -3.94 -6.12
N ASP A 409 -6.36 -4.21 -7.43
CA ASP A 409 -6.57 -5.54 -8.05
C ASP A 409 -5.38 -5.97 -8.96
N PRO A 410 -4.49 -6.84 -8.49
CA PRO A 410 -3.27 -7.19 -9.23
C PRO A 410 -3.51 -7.97 -10.53
N PHE A 411 -4.75 -8.36 -10.86
CA PHE A 411 -5.09 -9.00 -12.14
C PHE A 411 -5.77 -8.02 -13.10
N PHE A 412 -6.85 -7.35 -12.67
CA PHE A 412 -7.65 -6.50 -13.54
C PHE A 412 -7.04 -5.11 -13.73
N GLN A 413 -6.95 -4.68 -14.98
CA GLN A 413 -6.40 -3.37 -15.34
C GLN A 413 -7.54 -2.41 -15.73
N PHE A 414 -7.81 -1.42 -14.87
CA PHE A 414 -8.94 -0.50 -15.03
C PHE A 414 -8.59 0.75 -15.86
N GLY A 415 -7.31 1.06 -16.02
CA GLY A 415 -6.84 2.33 -16.59
C GLY A 415 -6.87 3.48 -15.58
N ASN A 416 -6.34 4.63 -15.99
CA ASN A 416 -6.17 5.79 -15.11
C ASN A 416 -6.79 7.04 -15.75
N ARG A 417 -7.87 7.55 -15.15
CA ARG A 417 -8.50 8.83 -15.47
C ARG A 417 -8.54 9.66 -14.19
N TYR A 418 -8.02 10.88 -14.23
CA TYR A 418 -7.88 11.75 -13.04
C TYR A 418 -8.96 12.81 -12.97
N CYS A 419 -9.65 13.03 -14.08
CA CYS A 419 -10.90 13.76 -14.19
C CYS A 419 -11.64 13.28 -15.43
N MET A 420 -12.91 13.64 -15.57
CA MET A 420 -13.66 13.31 -16.77
C MET A 420 -14.68 14.40 -17.09
N VAL A 421 -14.75 14.78 -18.35
CA VAL A 421 -15.78 15.67 -18.90
C VAL A 421 -16.27 15.03 -20.18
N ASP A 422 -17.50 14.52 -20.17
CA ASP A 422 -18.12 13.86 -21.30
C ASP A 422 -19.65 14.02 -21.23
N HIS A 423 -20.34 13.72 -22.33
CA HIS A 423 -21.80 13.77 -22.45
C HIS A 423 -22.52 12.73 -21.56
N ARG A 424 -21.84 11.66 -21.17
CA ARG A 424 -22.40 10.62 -20.28
C ARG A 424 -22.11 10.85 -18.81
N PHE A 425 -21.00 11.53 -18.52
CA PHE A 425 -20.49 11.65 -17.18
C PHE A 425 -19.48 12.80 -17.05
N THR A 426 -19.58 13.57 -15.98
CA THR A 426 -18.61 14.60 -15.61
C THR A 426 -18.17 14.42 -14.16
N TRP A 427 -16.87 14.46 -13.90
CA TRP A 427 -16.28 14.50 -12.56
C TRP A 427 -15.05 15.41 -12.57
N LEU A 428 -15.15 16.48 -11.80
CA LEU A 428 -14.16 17.54 -11.67
C LEU A 428 -13.85 17.76 -10.18
N PRO A 429 -12.84 17.06 -9.65
CA PRO A 429 -12.36 17.30 -8.29
C PRO A 429 -11.38 18.51 -8.27
N PRO A 430 -11.16 19.19 -7.13
CA PRO A 430 -10.22 20.31 -7.02
C PRO A 430 -8.82 20.03 -7.60
N GLU A 431 -8.36 18.79 -7.47
CA GLU A 431 -7.04 18.30 -7.86
C GLU A 431 -6.78 18.40 -9.38
N CYS A 432 -7.84 18.52 -10.21
CA CYS A 432 -7.68 18.76 -11.64
C CYS A 432 -7.51 20.24 -12.00
N GLY A 433 -7.63 21.17 -11.05
CA GLY A 433 -7.42 22.60 -11.25
C GLY A 433 -8.43 23.26 -12.17
N TRP A 434 -9.70 22.83 -12.13
CA TRP A 434 -10.77 23.33 -13.00
C TRP A 434 -11.26 24.75 -12.64
N TYR A 435 -10.82 25.30 -11.51
CA TYR A 435 -10.98 26.70 -11.13
C TYR A 435 -9.67 27.26 -10.55
N PRO A 436 -9.44 28.58 -10.63
CA PRO A 436 -8.21 29.20 -10.17
C PRO A 436 -8.10 29.19 -8.64
N VAL A 437 -6.90 28.93 -8.12
CA VAL A 437 -6.58 28.99 -6.68
C VAL A 437 -5.29 29.77 -6.43
N ALA A 438 -5.16 30.41 -5.27
CA ALA A 438 -3.95 31.17 -4.91
C ALA A 438 -2.90 30.34 -4.13
N LEU A 439 -3.31 29.17 -3.63
CA LEU A 439 -2.48 28.24 -2.87
C LEU A 439 -2.66 26.83 -3.43
N MET A 440 -1.54 26.12 -3.57
CA MET A 440 -1.47 24.69 -3.86
C MET A 440 -0.54 24.05 -2.82
N ASP A 441 -0.21 22.77 -2.93
CA ASP A 441 0.93 22.17 -2.21
C ASP A 441 2.12 21.99 -3.17
N SER A 442 3.35 21.99 -2.64
CA SER A 442 4.53 21.73 -3.46
C SER A 442 4.49 20.28 -3.97
N PRO A 443 4.67 20.02 -5.27
CA PRO A 443 4.79 18.66 -5.77
C PRO A 443 6.10 17.98 -5.31
N VAL A 444 7.11 18.77 -4.91
CA VAL A 444 8.43 18.27 -4.52
C VAL A 444 8.51 18.06 -3.01
N ASN A 445 8.12 19.05 -2.21
CA ASN A 445 8.09 18.90 -0.75
C ASN A 445 6.68 18.54 -0.27
N ARG A 446 6.40 17.24 -0.18
CA ARG A 446 5.10 16.72 0.26
C ARG A 446 4.87 16.83 1.77
N LYS A 447 5.86 17.23 2.57
CA LYS A 447 5.82 17.20 4.04
C LYS A 447 5.12 18.40 4.67
N ILE A 448 4.90 19.46 3.90
CA ILE A 448 4.27 20.71 4.34
C ILE A 448 2.91 20.84 3.66
N VAL A 449 1.85 20.88 4.46
CA VAL A 449 0.49 21.10 3.98
C VAL A 449 0.12 22.56 4.17
N ARG A 450 -0.33 23.22 3.08
CA ARG A 450 -1.00 24.51 3.15
C ARG A 450 -2.51 24.29 2.96
N ARG A 451 -3.35 25.06 3.65
CA ARG A 451 -4.80 25.05 3.47
C ARG A 451 -5.30 26.46 3.23
N ASN A 452 -6.33 26.59 2.39
CA ASN A 452 -7.07 27.81 2.20
C ASN A 452 -8.56 27.51 2.35
N TYR A 453 -9.28 28.29 3.16
CA TYR A 453 -10.71 28.11 3.37
C TYR A 453 -11.47 29.19 2.61
N THR A 454 -12.21 28.78 1.58
CA THR A 454 -12.91 29.69 0.66
C THR A 454 -14.41 29.48 0.73
N ARG A 455 -15.20 30.56 0.78
CA ARG A 455 -16.66 30.50 0.63
C ARG A 455 -17.04 30.39 -0.84
N TYR A 456 -17.42 29.18 -1.26
CA TYR A 456 -17.77 28.89 -2.65
C TYR A 456 -19.25 29.07 -2.97
N ARG A 457 -19.52 29.65 -4.15
CA ARG A 457 -20.82 29.60 -4.83
C ARG A 457 -20.62 29.03 -6.23
N LEU A 458 -21.38 28.01 -6.58
CA LEU A 458 -21.29 27.38 -7.90
C LEU A 458 -22.61 27.54 -8.63
N THR A 459 -22.58 28.12 -9.82
CA THR A 459 -23.72 28.30 -10.70
C THR A 459 -23.51 27.49 -11.98
N VAL A 460 -24.27 26.42 -12.16
CA VAL A 460 -24.25 25.55 -13.35
C VAL A 460 -25.38 25.97 -14.28
N ILE A 461 -25.03 26.51 -15.44
CA ILE A 461 -25.97 26.95 -16.47
C ILE A 461 -26.21 25.82 -17.46
N GLU A 462 -27.48 25.52 -17.75
CA GLU A 462 -27.91 24.51 -18.72
C GLU A 462 -27.17 23.17 -18.51
N PRO A 463 -27.40 22.48 -17.37
CA PRO A 463 -26.73 21.22 -17.08
C PRO A 463 -26.89 20.19 -18.20
N GLU A 464 -25.77 19.66 -18.72
CA GLU A 464 -25.76 18.59 -19.73
C GLU A 464 -26.29 17.25 -19.15
N HIS A 465 -26.14 17.08 -17.84
CA HIS A 465 -26.50 15.85 -17.12
C HIS A 465 -27.83 15.97 -16.35
N PRO A 466 -28.61 14.87 -16.23
CA PRO A 466 -29.90 14.90 -15.53
C PRO A 466 -29.75 15.12 -14.02
N VAL A 467 -28.67 14.63 -13.41
CA VAL A 467 -28.34 14.87 -12.01
C VAL A 467 -26.95 15.49 -11.92
N VAL A 468 -26.89 16.64 -11.25
CA VAL A 468 -25.64 17.34 -10.93
C VAL A 468 -25.50 17.46 -9.42
N LEU A 469 -24.32 17.12 -8.92
CA LEU A 469 -23.94 17.02 -7.51
C LEU A 469 -22.72 17.92 -7.27
N SER A 470 -22.76 18.66 -6.17
CA SER A 470 -21.69 19.53 -5.67
C SER A 470 -21.97 19.81 -4.20
N GLN A 471 -20.97 20.35 -3.49
CA GLN A 471 -21.09 20.78 -2.10
C GLN A 471 -22.08 21.94 -1.93
N GLY A 472 -22.78 21.94 -0.79
CA GLY A 472 -23.65 23.03 -0.35
C GLY A 472 -25.13 22.81 -0.63
N VAL A 473 -25.93 23.84 -0.32
CA VAL A 473 -27.38 23.79 -0.49
C VAL A 473 -27.73 24.04 -1.96
N ARG A 474 -28.38 23.06 -2.59
CA ARG A 474 -28.82 23.12 -3.99
C ARG A 474 -30.12 23.93 -4.13
N LYS A 475 -30.11 24.95 -4.99
CA LYS A 475 -31.28 25.73 -5.41
C LYS A 475 -31.41 25.67 -6.93
N ARG A 476 -32.60 25.37 -7.44
CA ARG A 476 -32.88 25.35 -8.88
C ARG A 476 -33.78 26.52 -9.26
N LYS A 477 -33.43 27.24 -10.33
CA LYS A 477 -34.26 28.29 -10.94
C LYS A 477 -34.22 28.12 -12.45
N GLY A 478 -35.31 27.61 -13.04
CA GLY A 478 -35.34 27.24 -14.47
C GLY A 478 -34.25 26.22 -14.81
N ASP A 479 -33.46 26.54 -15.84
CA ASP A 479 -32.34 25.73 -16.35
C ASP A 479 -31.00 26.03 -15.67
N THR A 480 -31.02 26.77 -14.56
CA THR A 480 -29.81 27.06 -13.77
C THR A 480 -29.88 26.38 -12.40
N LEU A 481 -28.80 25.69 -12.04
CA LEU A 481 -28.58 25.12 -10.73
C LEU A 481 -27.56 25.96 -9.97
N ARG A 482 -27.87 26.30 -8.72
CA ARG A 482 -26.97 27.04 -7.84
C ARG A 482 -26.70 26.23 -6.57
N PHE A 483 -25.42 26.06 -6.25
CA PHE A 483 -24.96 25.46 -5.00
C PHE A 483 -24.33 26.55 -4.15
N VAL A 484 -24.80 26.68 -2.91
CA VAL A 484 -24.33 27.70 -1.97
C VAL A 484 -23.82 27.04 -0.71
N ASN A 485 -22.54 27.23 -0.40
CA ASN A 485 -21.94 26.73 0.82
C ASN A 485 -22.12 27.77 1.94
N PRO A 486 -22.68 27.39 3.09
CA PRO A 486 -22.84 28.31 4.22
C PRO A 486 -21.50 28.66 4.86
N ASN A 487 -20.61 27.67 4.98
CA ASN A 487 -19.29 27.80 5.59
C ASN A 487 -18.18 27.71 4.53
N PRO A 488 -16.99 28.29 4.80
CA PRO A 488 -15.81 28.13 3.96
C PRO A 488 -15.36 26.67 3.85
N LEU A 489 -14.91 26.25 2.65
CA LEU A 489 -14.41 24.91 2.36
C LEU A 489 -13.00 24.98 1.78
N GLU A 490 -12.24 23.89 1.88
CA GLU A 490 -10.91 23.77 1.25
C GLU A 490 -10.98 23.71 -0.28
N GLY A 491 -12.09 23.21 -0.82
CA GLY A 491 -12.32 23.07 -2.25
C GLY A 491 -13.70 22.49 -2.53
N ILE A 492 -14.14 22.59 -3.79
CA ILE A 492 -15.39 22.01 -4.27
C ILE A 492 -15.17 21.10 -5.48
N SER A 493 -16.07 20.13 -5.64
CA SER A 493 -16.12 19.18 -6.74
C SER A 493 -17.44 19.29 -7.49
N LEU A 494 -17.40 19.01 -8.79
CA LEU A 494 -18.59 18.88 -9.62
C LEU A 494 -18.70 17.47 -10.16
N CYS A 495 -19.83 16.81 -9.93
CA CYS A 495 -20.13 15.48 -10.45
C CYS A 495 -21.49 15.48 -11.16
N GLY A 496 -21.55 14.96 -12.38
CA GLY A 496 -22.76 14.91 -13.20
C GLY A 496 -22.91 13.53 -13.85
N GLY A 497 -24.14 13.00 -13.83
CA GLY A 497 -24.46 11.72 -14.46
C GLY A 497 -25.93 11.33 -14.29
N ASP A 498 -26.31 10.15 -14.79
CA ASP A 498 -27.64 9.58 -14.60
C ASP A 498 -27.70 8.66 -13.39
N TYR A 499 -28.26 9.18 -12.30
CA TYR A 499 -28.30 8.51 -11.00
C TYR A 499 -29.71 8.23 -10.51
N VAL A 500 -29.81 7.17 -9.71
CA VAL A 500 -30.90 6.92 -8.75
C VAL A 500 -30.39 7.30 -7.36
N CYS A 501 -31.20 8.03 -6.60
CA CYS A 501 -30.86 8.49 -5.25
C CYS A 501 -31.66 7.72 -4.21
N ARG A 502 -30.97 7.18 -3.20
CA ARG A 502 -31.56 6.67 -1.95
C ARG A 502 -31.04 7.51 -0.79
N GLN A 503 -31.85 7.72 0.24
CA GLN A 503 -31.44 8.55 1.36
C GLN A 503 -31.88 7.98 2.70
N VAL A 504 -31.12 8.29 3.75
CA VAL A 504 -31.43 7.97 5.14
C VAL A 504 -31.11 9.17 6.03
N GLN A 505 -32.06 9.57 6.86
CA GLN A 505 -31.82 10.58 7.90
C GLN A 505 -31.08 9.96 9.08
N THR A 506 -29.98 10.56 9.51
CA THR A 506 -29.28 10.22 10.76
C THR A 506 -29.52 11.31 11.81
N SER A 507 -28.97 11.15 13.01
CA SER A 507 -28.98 12.10 14.10
C SER A 507 -28.17 13.37 13.79
N GLY A 508 -27.16 13.27 12.92
CA GLY A 508 -26.26 14.39 12.58
C GLY A 508 -26.45 14.98 11.18
N PHE A 509 -26.78 14.17 10.16
CA PHE A 509 -26.90 14.61 8.76
C PHE A 509 -27.73 13.63 7.90
N VAL A 510 -28.05 14.02 6.67
CA VAL A 510 -28.71 13.15 5.68
C VAL A 510 -27.66 12.43 4.85
N ILE A 511 -27.68 11.10 4.82
CA ILE A 511 -26.84 10.32 3.89
C ILE A 511 -27.62 10.10 2.59
N LYS A 512 -27.01 10.43 1.45
CA LYS A 512 -27.58 10.24 0.11
C LYS A 512 -26.67 9.36 -0.74
N LEU A 513 -27.16 8.19 -1.13
CA LEU A 513 -26.48 7.24 -2.00
C LEU A 513 -26.98 7.41 -3.46
N TYR A 514 -26.06 7.75 -4.35
CA TYR A 514 -26.27 7.92 -5.78
C TYR A 514 -25.58 6.77 -6.54
N CYS A 515 -26.38 5.89 -7.14
CA CYS A 515 -25.91 4.80 -8.00
C CYS A 515 -26.38 5.02 -9.44
N PHE A 516 -25.64 4.55 -10.43
CA PHE A 516 -26.00 4.71 -11.84
C PHE A 516 -27.33 4.01 -12.15
N ARG A 517 -28.26 4.73 -12.78
CA ARG A 517 -29.65 4.26 -12.98
C ARG A 517 -29.75 2.92 -13.70
N GLU A 518 -29.03 2.75 -14.81
CA GLU A 518 -29.11 1.53 -15.63
C GLU A 518 -28.45 0.29 -14.99
N LYS A 519 -27.58 0.50 -13.99
CA LYS A 519 -26.68 -0.54 -13.46
C LYS A 519 -26.69 -0.62 -11.93
N ASP A 520 -27.71 -0.05 -11.31
CA ASP A 520 -27.89 0.02 -9.86
C ASP A 520 -27.68 -1.35 -9.20
N PHE A 521 -26.63 -1.43 -8.37
CA PHE A 521 -26.21 -2.67 -7.75
C PHE A 521 -26.92 -2.93 -6.42
N VAL A 522 -27.53 -1.92 -5.79
CA VAL A 522 -28.14 -2.05 -4.45
C VAL A 522 -29.11 -3.24 -4.37
N PRO A 523 -30.03 -3.47 -5.34
CA PRO A 523 -30.94 -4.61 -5.30
C PRO A 523 -30.26 -5.98 -5.42
N LEU A 524 -28.99 -6.05 -5.84
CA LEU A 524 -28.21 -7.30 -5.87
C LEU A 524 -27.74 -7.73 -4.47
N PHE A 525 -27.68 -6.79 -3.53
CA PHE A 525 -27.10 -6.98 -2.20
C PHE A 525 -28.10 -6.78 -1.06
N PHE A 526 -28.97 -5.77 -1.18
CA PHE A 526 -29.79 -5.28 -0.09
C PHE A 526 -31.26 -5.25 -0.53
N THR A 527 -31.98 -6.34 -0.27
CA THR A 527 -33.39 -6.49 -0.62
C THR A 527 -34.30 -6.48 0.60
N ARG A 528 -33.76 -6.81 1.78
CA ARG A 528 -34.50 -6.96 3.04
C ARG A 528 -34.24 -5.82 4.04
N LEU A 529 -33.20 -5.01 3.83
CA LEU A 529 -32.91 -3.84 4.67
C LEU A 529 -33.88 -2.69 4.38
N ASN A 530 -34.52 -2.17 5.42
CA ASN A 530 -35.29 -0.94 5.35
C ASN A 530 -34.50 0.28 5.90
N GLU A 531 -35.06 1.48 5.79
CA GLU A 531 -34.40 2.71 6.26
C GLU A 531 -34.06 2.67 7.76
N LYS A 532 -34.92 2.06 8.60
CA LYS A 532 -34.68 1.96 10.05
C LYS A 532 -33.49 1.05 10.36
N ASP A 533 -33.35 -0.05 9.62
CA ASP A 533 -32.23 -0.98 9.77
C ASP A 533 -30.91 -0.31 9.38
N VAL A 534 -30.89 0.37 8.24
CA VAL A 534 -29.73 1.14 7.76
C VAL A 534 -29.34 2.23 8.78
N ARG A 535 -30.34 2.99 9.27
CA ARG A 535 -30.13 3.99 10.31
C ARG A 535 -29.54 3.37 11.57
N ASN A 536 -30.07 2.24 12.02
CA ASN A 536 -29.58 1.53 13.21
C ASN A 536 -28.12 1.09 13.05
N ILE A 537 -27.72 0.60 11.88
CA ILE A 537 -26.32 0.19 11.62
C ILE A 537 -25.39 1.41 11.67
N VAL A 538 -25.76 2.50 10.99
CA VAL A 538 -24.95 3.73 10.91
C VAL A 538 -24.84 4.41 12.28
N GLU A 539 -25.93 4.47 13.04
CA GLU A 539 -25.92 5.06 14.39
C GLU A 539 -25.21 4.13 15.38
N ASN A 540 -25.72 2.91 15.57
CA ASN A 540 -25.36 2.09 16.72
C ASN A 540 -24.21 1.12 16.47
N ARG A 541 -23.88 0.74 15.23
CA ARG A 541 -22.67 -0.07 14.98
C ARG A 541 -21.50 0.84 14.67
N TYR A 542 -21.66 1.75 13.72
CA TYR A 542 -20.57 2.62 13.30
C TYR A 542 -20.25 3.72 14.32
N GLY A 543 -21.26 4.41 14.86
CA GLY A 543 -21.08 5.41 15.92
C GLY A 543 -20.39 4.81 17.15
N ASN A 544 -20.95 3.75 17.74
CA ASN A 544 -20.36 3.09 18.92
C ASN A 544 -18.90 2.62 18.73
N LEU A 545 -18.54 2.08 17.55
CA LEU A 545 -17.17 1.65 17.26
C LEU A 545 -16.16 2.80 17.31
N HIS A 546 -16.58 4.03 17.03
CA HIS A 546 -15.72 5.21 16.95
C HIS A 546 -15.88 6.19 18.12
N VAL A 547 -16.97 6.08 18.88
CA VAL A 547 -17.27 6.86 20.10
C VAL A 547 -16.44 6.40 21.30
N GLY A 548 -15.82 5.21 21.27
CA GLY A 548 -14.97 4.70 22.36
C GLY A 548 -13.87 5.65 22.83
N ASN A 549 -13.53 6.71 22.07
CA ASN A 549 -12.54 7.73 22.44
C ASN A 549 -13.15 9.09 22.86
N LEU A 550 -14.49 9.28 22.81
CA LEU A 550 -15.14 10.61 22.87
C LEU A 550 -16.27 10.76 23.92
N ASN A 551 -16.60 9.75 24.75
CA ASN A 551 -17.69 9.80 25.74
C ASN A 551 -19.02 10.36 25.18
N GLY A 552 -19.44 9.86 24.01
CA GLY A 552 -20.74 10.16 23.39
C GLY A 552 -21.80 9.10 23.70
N ASN A 553 -23.05 9.37 23.35
CA ASN A 553 -24.17 8.42 23.46
C ASN A 553 -24.14 7.32 22.38
N GLY A 554 -23.00 7.15 21.70
CA GLY A 554 -22.83 6.16 20.65
C GLY A 554 -23.38 6.58 19.28
N LYS A 555 -23.82 7.85 19.11
CA LYS A 555 -24.48 8.31 17.89
C LYS A 555 -23.49 8.88 16.88
N ILE A 556 -23.88 8.91 15.60
CA ILE A 556 -23.00 9.44 14.56
C ILE A 556 -22.72 10.95 14.72
N ALA A 557 -23.66 11.69 15.31
CA ALA A 557 -23.49 13.10 15.64
C ALA A 557 -22.34 13.34 16.62
N ASP A 558 -22.07 12.40 17.54
CA ASP A 558 -21.00 12.52 18.53
C ASP A 558 -19.61 12.34 17.90
N VAL A 559 -19.55 11.73 16.72
CA VAL A 559 -18.31 11.48 15.95
C VAL A 559 -18.02 12.62 14.96
N LEU A 560 -18.97 13.55 14.75
CA LEU A 560 -18.84 14.67 13.82
C LEU A 560 -18.11 15.85 14.47
N LEU A 561 -16.82 15.98 14.14
CA LEU A 561 -15.93 17.07 14.52
C LEU A 561 -15.85 18.18 13.46
N ARG A 562 -16.33 17.91 12.24
CA ARG A 562 -16.19 18.82 11.09
C ARG A 562 -17.52 19.53 10.78
N HIS A 563 -17.56 20.85 10.94
CA HIS A 563 -18.76 21.66 10.73
C HIS A 563 -18.78 22.48 9.43
N ASP A 564 -17.73 22.39 8.62
CA ASP A 564 -17.63 23.12 7.35
C ASP A 564 -18.68 22.64 6.33
N TRP A 565 -18.75 21.34 6.06
CA TRP A 565 -19.75 20.73 5.19
C TRP A 565 -21.06 20.38 5.93
N CYS A 566 -20.98 20.13 7.24
CA CYS A 566 -22.12 19.75 8.08
C CYS A 566 -22.49 20.89 9.05
N SER A 567 -23.23 21.86 8.52
CA SER A 567 -23.68 23.05 9.28
C SER A 567 -25.00 22.84 10.04
N SER A 568 -25.77 21.82 9.67
CA SER A 568 -27.08 21.53 10.23
C SER A 568 -27.45 20.05 10.04
N PRO A 569 -28.42 19.52 10.81
CA PRO A 569 -28.94 18.15 10.63
C PRO A 569 -29.51 17.82 9.25
N GLU A 570 -29.81 18.85 8.44
CA GLU A 570 -30.31 18.75 7.07
C GLU A 570 -29.17 18.75 6.03
N SER A 571 -27.92 18.91 6.46
CA SER A 571 -26.74 18.85 5.60
C SER A 571 -26.62 17.45 4.99
N ASN A 572 -26.12 17.37 3.77
CA ASN A 572 -26.09 16.11 3.02
C ASN A 572 -24.65 15.57 2.94
N LEU A 573 -24.48 14.30 3.30
CA LEU A 573 -23.32 13.50 2.91
C LEU A 573 -23.68 12.71 1.64
N ILE A 574 -23.03 13.06 0.53
CA ILE A 574 -23.27 12.46 -0.78
C ILE A 574 -22.30 11.31 -1.00
N LEU A 575 -22.81 10.08 -1.19
CA LEU A 575 -22.04 8.95 -1.68
C LEU A 575 -22.41 8.74 -3.14
N ALA A 576 -21.48 8.88 -4.07
CA ALA A 576 -21.77 8.80 -5.51
C ALA A 576 -20.87 7.82 -6.24
N GLU A 577 -21.48 6.98 -7.07
CA GLU A 577 -20.73 6.09 -7.97
C GLU A 577 -19.98 6.89 -9.04
N VAL A 578 -18.75 6.45 -9.35
CA VAL A 578 -17.92 6.97 -10.44
C VAL A 578 -17.45 5.84 -11.37
N PRO A 579 -17.25 6.08 -12.69
CA PRO A 579 -16.80 5.03 -13.60
C PRO A 579 -15.46 4.39 -13.18
N LEU A 580 -15.29 3.10 -13.49
CA LEU A 580 -14.14 2.30 -13.02
C LEU A 580 -12.76 2.87 -13.37
N SER A 581 -12.66 3.62 -14.46
CA SER A 581 -11.43 4.23 -14.93
C SER A 581 -10.98 5.41 -14.08
N ILE A 582 -11.88 6.01 -13.30
CA ILE A 582 -11.54 7.11 -12.38
C ILE A 582 -10.63 6.60 -11.29
N THR A 583 -9.58 7.37 -11.03
CA THR A 583 -8.63 7.04 -9.98
C THR A 583 -8.13 8.28 -9.28
N SER A 584 -7.75 8.08 -8.02
CA SER A 584 -7.12 9.08 -7.17
C SER A 584 -5.94 8.44 -6.43
N TYR A 585 -5.25 9.26 -5.64
CA TYR A 585 -4.18 8.88 -4.74
C TYR A 585 -4.49 9.49 -3.39
N GLY A 586 -4.17 8.78 -2.31
CA GLY A 586 -4.23 9.39 -1.00
C GLY A 586 -3.09 10.40 -0.86
N ASP A 587 -3.37 11.42 -0.07
CA ASP A 587 -2.37 12.30 0.47
C ASP A 587 -2.06 11.81 1.89
N PRO A 588 -0.88 11.22 2.14
CA PRO A 588 -0.54 10.65 3.44
C PRO A 588 -0.63 11.66 4.59
N ILE A 589 -0.51 12.95 4.31
CA ILE A 589 -0.53 14.00 5.35
C ILE A 589 -1.93 14.55 5.58
N ARG A 590 -2.72 14.66 4.51
CA ARG A 590 -4.12 15.08 4.63
C ARG A 590 -5.07 13.92 5.00
N ASP A 591 -4.58 12.68 4.98
CA ASP A 591 -5.35 11.45 5.27
C ASP A 591 -6.65 11.37 4.44
N LYS A 592 -6.60 11.88 3.20
CA LYS A 592 -7.72 11.89 2.24
C LYS A 592 -7.23 11.76 0.80
N SER A 593 -8.13 11.38 -0.10
CA SER A 593 -7.91 11.38 -1.55
C SER A 593 -8.90 12.31 -2.25
N ALA A 594 -8.77 12.51 -3.56
CA ALA A 594 -9.75 13.27 -4.33
C ALA A 594 -11.14 12.62 -4.37
N LEU A 595 -11.24 11.32 -4.02
CA LEU A 595 -12.51 10.62 -3.87
C LEU A 595 -13.25 11.03 -2.59
N VAL A 596 -12.61 11.72 -1.66
CA VAL A 596 -13.20 12.20 -0.41
C VAL A 596 -13.09 13.72 -0.36
N GLN A 597 -14.23 14.38 -0.52
CA GLN A 597 -14.35 15.84 -0.60
C GLN A 597 -15.33 16.30 0.48
N PRO A 598 -15.29 17.57 0.94
CA PRO A 598 -16.20 18.02 2.00
C PRO A 598 -17.66 17.65 1.68
N GLY A 599 -18.30 16.82 2.51
CA GLY A 599 -19.66 16.32 2.31
C GLY A 599 -19.88 15.36 1.13
N MET A 600 -18.83 14.81 0.51
CA MET A 600 -18.94 13.89 -0.63
C MET A 600 -17.92 12.75 -0.58
N ILE A 601 -18.35 11.52 -0.89
CA ILE A 601 -17.51 10.34 -1.09
C ILE A 601 -17.83 9.74 -2.46
N PHE A 602 -16.83 9.60 -3.31
CA PHE A 602 -16.92 9.01 -4.63
C PHE A 602 -16.39 7.59 -4.60
N PHE A 603 -17.21 6.60 -4.95
CA PHE A 603 -16.79 5.20 -4.94
C PHE A 603 -16.95 4.58 -6.33
N PRO A 604 -16.09 3.62 -6.70
CA PRO A 604 -16.10 3.02 -8.03
C PRO A 604 -17.42 2.30 -8.34
N GLU A 605 -17.77 2.25 -9.63
CA GLU A 605 -18.96 1.59 -10.17
C GLU A 605 -19.17 0.19 -9.56
N ARG A 606 -20.37 -0.07 -9.01
CA ARG A 606 -20.72 -1.32 -8.32
C ARG A 606 -19.82 -1.66 -7.13
N ALA A 607 -19.14 -0.68 -6.54
CA ALA A 607 -18.18 -0.83 -5.46
C ALA A 607 -17.05 -1.85 -5.76
N ILE A 608 -16.61 -1.93 -7.02
CA ILE A 608 -15.47 -2.76 -7.47
C ILE A 608 -14.14 -2.07 -7.16
N ARG A 609 -13.04 -2.81 -7.02
CA ARG A 609 -11.65 -2.36 -6.71
C ARG A 609 -11.38 -2.34 -5.22
N GLY A 610 -10.76 -3.39 -4.70
CA GLY A 610 -10.57 -3.58 -3.25
C GLY A 610 -11.73 -4.36 -2.63
N LYS A 611 -11.63 -4.64 -1.33
CA LYS A 611 -12.60 -5.44 -0.58
C LYS A 611 -13.76 -4.61 -0.01
N TYR A 612 -14.38 -3.72 -0.79
CA TYR A 612 -15.51 -2.91 -0.28
C TYR A 612 -16.76 -3.75 -0.05
N VAL A 613 -17.06 -4.66 -1.00
CA VAL A 613 -18.20 -5.57 -0.96
C VAL A 613 -17.75 -6.94 -1.44
N GLU A 614 -18.27 -8.01 -0.84
CA GLU A 614 -18.05 -9.39 -1.29
C GLU A 614 -19.17 -9.87 -2.20
N ALA A 615 -18.89 -10.83 -3.08
CA ALA A 615 -19.90 -11.38 -3.99
C ALA A 615 -21.11 -11.93 -3.20
N PRO A 616 -22.35 -11.51 -3.52
CA PRO A 616 -23.48 -11.66 -2.61
C PRO A 616 -23.83 -13.13 -2.34
N ARG A 617 -23.87 -14.00 -3.36
CA ARG A 617 -24.15 -15.43 -3.11
C ARG A 617 -22.98 -16.16 -2.46
N GLN A 618 -21.74 -15.74 -2.68
CA GLN A 618 -20.58 -16.31 -2.00
C GLN A 618 -20.64 -15.96 -0.50
N TYR A 619 -20.82 -14.68 -0.17
CA TYR A 619 -20.93 -14.22 1.21
C TYR A 619 -22.11 -14.91 1.91
N LYS A 620 -23.27 -14.99 1.24
CA LYS A 620 -24.45 -15.69 1.74
C LYS A 620 -24.15 -17.16 2.04
N ARG A 621 -23.50 -17.88 1.14
CA ARG A 621 -23.07 -19.28 1.38
C ARG A 621 -22.10 -19.39 2.56
N PHE A 622 -21.20 -18.41 2.70
CA PHE A 622 -20.25 -18.39 3.81
C PHE A 622 -20.94 -18.11 5.15
N ALA A 623 -21.89 -17.18 5.20
CA ALA A 623 -22.55 -16.74 6.43
C ALA A 623 -23.68 -17.65 6.94
N MET A 624 -24.32 -18.45 6.08
CA MET A 624 -25.52 -19.27 6.42
C MET A 624 -25.26 -20.70 6.94
N GLY A 625 -24.02 -21.12 7.18
CA GLY A 625 -23.71 -22.47 7.68
C GLY A 625 -24.01 -22.66 9.19
N LYS A 626 -24.18 -23.91 9.65
CA LYS A 626 -24.27 -24.23 11.10
C LYS A 626 -22.97 -23.81 11.82
N GLY A 627 -23.08 -23.14 12.97
CA GLY A 627 -21.94 -22.62 13.74
C GLY A 627 -21.31 -21.34 13.17
N LYS A 628 -22.02 -20.60 12.31
CA LYS A 628 -21.53 -19.39 11.63
C LYS A 628 -22.34 -18.13 11.99
N ARG A 629 -21.79 -16.97 11.65
CA ARG A 629 -22.18 -15.61 12.11
C ARG A 629 -23.68 -15.27 12.07
N CYS A 630 -24.47 -15.82 11.14
CA CYS A 630 -25.87 -15.42 10.92
C CYS A 630 -26.90 -16.55 10.92
N GLU A 631 -26.53 -17.79 11.25
CA GLU A 631 -27.43 -18.94 11.48
C GLU A 631 -28.64 -19.08 10.51
N GLY A 632 -28.47 -18.75 9.23
CA GLY A 632 -29.52 -18.88 8.20
C GLY A 632 -30.50 -17.71 8.10
N ASN A 633 -30.34 -16.62 8.84
CA ASN A 633 -31.16 -15.41 8.71
C ASN A 633 -30.60 -14.49 7.60
N GLU A 634 -31.29 -14.42 6.46
CA GLU A 634 -30.86 -13.57 5.32
C GLU A 634 -30.78 -12.08 5.67
N LYS A 635 -31.63 -11.57 6.55
CA LYS A 635 -31.55 -10.16 6.98
C LYS A 635 -30.25 -9.91 7.75
N CYS A 636 -29.85 -10.82 8.65
CA CYS A 636 -28.56 -10.73 9.34
C CYS A 636 -27.38 -10.72 8.35
N VAL A 637 -27.45 -11.51 7.28
CA VAL A 637 -26.41 -11.54 6.24
C VAL A 637 -26.29 -10.17 5.57
N GLU A 638 -27.41 -9.58 5.13
CA GLU A 638 -27.42 -8.24 4.53
C GLU A 638 -26.93 -7.16 5.50
N GLU A 639 -27.36 -7.21 6.77
CA GLU A 639 -26.88 -6.30 7.83
C GLU A 639 -25.36 -6.40 8.04
N SER A 640 -24.83 -7.63 8.05
CA SER A 640 -23.38 -7.89 8.18
C SER A 640 -22.62 -7.36 6.98
N MET A 641 -23.07 -7.62 5.75
CA MET A 641 -22.45 -7.09 4.52
C MET A 641 -22.44 -5.56 4.49
N PHE A 642 -23.57 -4.93 4.85
CA PHE A 642 -23.67 -3.47 4.88
C PHE A 642 -22.77 -2.87 5.96
N THR A 643 -22.66 -3.54 7.11
CA THR A 643 -21.71 -3.15 8.18
C THR A 643 -20.27 -3.23 7.67
N ASP A 644 -19.88 -4.34 7.03
CA ASP A 644 -18.54 -4.51 6.47
C ASP A 644 -18.25 -3.43 5.40
N MET A 645 -19.22 -3.11 4.53
CA MET A 645 -19.10 -2.03 3.53
C MET A 645 -18.84 -0.66 4.16
N ILE A 646 -19.60 -0.28 5.20
CA ILE A 646 -19.40 1.01 5.90
C ILE A 646 -18.02 1.04 6.58
N LEU A 647 -17.62 -0.04 7.24
CA LEU A 647 -16.31 -0.12 7.91
C LEU A 647 -15.15 0.02 6.92
N ASN A 648 -15.30 -0.53 5.71
CA ASN A 648 -14.31 -0.37 4.65
C ASN A 648 -14.22 1.07 4.12
N PHE A 649 -15.32 1.83 4.09
CA PHE A 649 -15.28 3.26 3.78
C PHE A 649 -14.63 4.09 4.89
N ALA A 650 -14.60 3.60 6.12
CA ALA A 650 -13.98 4.30 7.25
C ALA A 650 -12.56 3.83 7.59
N SER A 651 -12.01 2.92 6.78
CA SER A 651 -10.66 2.41 7.03
C SER A 651 -9.62 3.40 6.51
N THR A 652 -8.65 3.75 7.36
CA THR A 652 -7.46 4.51 6.96
C THR A 652 -6.51 3.69 6.08
N LYS A 653 -6.66 2.36 6.10
CA LYS A 653 -5.89 1.41 5.27
C LYS A 653 -6.78 0.80 4.20
N GLY A 654 -6.33 0.90 2.95
CA GLY A 654 -6.88 0.17 1.82
C GLY A 654 -6.61 -1.32 1.95
N GLN A 655 -7.53 -2.13 1.41
CA GLN A 655 -7.35 -3.56 1.30
C GLN A 655 -7.14 -3.93 -0.18
N SER A 656 -5.87 -4.13 -0.55
CA SER A 656 -5.55 -4.70 -1.86
C SER A 656 -6.03 -6.15 -1.95
N LEU A 657 -6.57 -6.50 -3.11
CA LEU A 657 -6.87 -7.88 -3.44
C LEU A 657 -5.57 -8.63 -3.69
N ARG A 658 -5.55 -9.90 -3.30
CA ARG A 658 -4.48 -10.82 -3.69
C ARG A 658 -4.64 -11.19 -5.16
N ASN A 659 -3.54 -11.51 -5.83
CA ASN A 659 -3.66 -12.07 -7.17
C ASN A 659 -4.42 -13.40 -7.07
N PRO A 660 -5.61 -13.49 -7.69
CA PRO A 660 -6.53 -14.60 -7.45
C PRO A 660 -5.94 -15.94 -7.90
N PHE A 661 -5.01 -15.91 -8.87
CA PHE A 661 -4.41 -17.10 -9.44
C PHE A 661 -3.11 -17.49 -8.72
N LEU A 662 -2.18 -16.54 -8.51
CA LEU A 662 -0.93 -16.81 -7.80
C LEU A 662 -1.21 -17.36 -6.40
N TYR A 663 -2.05 -16.68 -5.61
CA TYR A 663 -2.34 -17.09 -4.24
C TYR A 663 -3.01 -18.46 -4.17
N ARG A 664 -4.01 -18.72 -5.02
CA ARG A 664 -4.78 -19.97 -4.96
C ARG A 664 -4.02 -21.19 -5.48
N PHE A 665 -3.10 -21.01 -6.44
CA PHE A 665 -2.32 -22.12 -7.00
C PHE A 665 -0.97 -22.36 -6.32
N THR A 666 -0.38 -21.34 -5.70
CA THR A 666 0.97 -21.46 -5.10
C THR A 666 1.00 -21.17 -3.60
N GLY A 667 -0.07 -20.60 -3.03
CA GLY A 667 -0.06 -20.09 -1.66
C GLY A 667 0.80 -18.83 -1.47
N ILE A 668 1.52 -18.39 -2.51
CA ILE A 668 2.41 -17.23 -2.46
C ILE A 668 1.58 -15.94 -2.54
N ASP A 669 1.76 -15.08 -1.55
CA ASP A 669 1.20 -13.73 -1.58
C ASP A 669 2.05 -12.86 -2.52
N SER A 670 1.47 -12.39 -3.62
CA SER A 670 2.19 -11.64 -4.66
C SER A 670 2.50 -10.18 -4.25
N ARG A 671 1.97 -9.72 -3.10
CA ARG A 671 2.31 -8.43 -2.47
C ARG A 671 2.35 -8.59 -0.95
N PRO A 672 3.43 -9.13 -0.37
CA PRO A 672 3.61 -9.07 1.07
C PRO A 672 3.94 -7.61 1.44
N GLY A 673 2.96 -6.86 1.94
CA GLY A 673 3.24 -5.72 2.82
C GLY A 673 3.02 -4.29 2.30
N GLU A 674 2.64 -4.05 1.04
CA GLU A 674 2.22 -2.69 0.64
C GLU A 674 0.83 -2.40 1.23
N LYS A 675 0.82 -1.68 2.36
CA LYS A 675 -0.41 -1.05 2.86
C LYS A 675 -0.85 -0.06 1.80
N THR A 676 -1.96 -0.34 1.11
CA THR A 676 -2.57 0.69 0.27
C THR A 676 -3.26 1.71 1.18
N GLU A 677 -3.25 2.98 0.78
CA GLU A 677 -3.96 4.03 1.52
C GLU A 677 -5.47 3.85 1.37
N GLY A 678 -6.22 4.15 2.42
CA GLY A 678 -7.69 4.15 2.39
C GLY A 678 -8.21 5.30 1.54
N LEU A 679 -8.32 5.12 0.22
CA LEU A 679 -8.75 6.19 -0.69
C LEU A 679 -10.14 6.74 -0.39
N LEU A 680 -11.00 5.96 0.28
CA LEU A 680 -12.37 6.35 0.62
C LEU A 680 -12.54 6.76 2.09
N ASN A 681 -11.44 6.99 2.83
CA ASN A 681 -11.43 7.21 4.28
C ASN A 681 -12.40 8.33 4.74
N ALA A 682 -13.59 7.91 5.18
CA ALA A 682 -14.64 8.77 5.68
C ALA A 682 -14.30 9.43 7.03
N LEU A 683 -13.29 8.95 7.76
CA LEU A 683 -12.87 9.56 9.03
C LEU A 683 -12.34 10.98 8.81
N SER A 684 -11.77 11.30 7.66
CA SER A 684 -11.36 12.67 7.31
C SER A 684 -12.54 13.65 7.19
N LEU A 685 -13.76 13.15 6.94
CA LEU A 685 -14.99 13.98 6.90
C LEU A 685 -15.66 14.10 8.26
N LEU A 686 -15.48 13.09 9.11
CA LEU A 686 -16.15 13.01 10.41
C LEU A 686 -15.27 13.52 11.54
N GLN A 687 -14.01 13.10 11.63
CA GLN A 687 -13.15 13.31 12.79
C GLN A 687 -12.06 14.38 12.59
N GLU A 688 -11.90 14.93 11.40
CA GLU A 688 -10.95 16.04 11.20
C GLU A 688 -11.63 17.38 11.53
N PRO A 689 -11.07 18.22 12.42
CA PRO A 689 -11.63 19.53 12.73
C PRO A 689 -11.54 20.49 11.53
N ASP A 690 -12.49 21.42 11.39
CA ASP A 690 -12.55 22.45 10.34
C ASP A 690 -11.62 23.66 10.63
N LEU A 691 -10.40 23.35 11.05
CA LEU A 691 -9.37 24.27 11.54
C LEU A 691 -8.00 23.87 10.98
N TYR A 692 -7.17 24.87 10.69
CA TYR A 692 -5.77 24.72 10.32
C TYR A 692 -4.89 25.66 11.17
N ILE A 693 -3.98 25.10 11.96
CA ILE A 693 -3.01 25.89 12.74
C ILE A 693 -1.79 26.19 11.88
N LYS A 694 -1.69 27.44 11.43
CA LYS A 694 -0.61 27.90 10.57
C LYS A 694 0.65 28.24 11.35
N SER A 695 1.78 27.74 10.85
CA SER A 695 3.11 28.12 11.31
C SER A 695 4.13 27.96 10.18
N GLU A 696 4.84 29.02 9.83
CA GLU A 696 5.96 28.94 8.88
C GLU A 696 7.19 28.25 9.48
N HIS A 697 7.41 28.43 10.79
CA HIS A 697 8.58 27.91 11.49
C HIS A 697 8.40 26.46 11.94
N TYR A 698 7.17 26.06 12.29
CA TYR A 698 6.83 24.73 12.81
C TYR A 698 5.63 24.14 12.03
N PRO A 699 5.79 23.80 10.74
CA PRO A 699 4.68 23.42 9.84
C PRO A 699 3.93 22.14 10.26
N VAL A 700 4.50 21.35 11.18
CA VAL A 700 3.92 20.10 11.69
C VAL A 700 2.93 20.26 12.83
N VAL A 701 2.82 21.45 13.44
CA VAL A 701 1.96 21.66 14.62
C VAL A 701 0.48 21.36 14.35
N ASP A 702 -0.04 21.71 13.17
CA ASP A 702 -1.41 21.34 12.77
C ASP A 702 -1.64 19.83 12.76
N ILE A 703 -0.67 19.08 12.22
CA ILE A 703 -0.72 17.62 12.14
C ILE A 703 -0.76 17.03 13.57
N LEU A 704 0.07 17.56 14.47
CA LEU A 704 0.13 17.12 15.86
C LEU A 704 -1.17 17.43 16.61
N TYR A 705 -1.69 18.64 16.47
CA TYR A 705 -2.96 19.06 17.05
C TYR A 705 -4.10 18.11 16.66
N LYS A 706 -4.26 17.84 15.36
CA LYS A 706 -5.30 16.93 14.85
C LYS A 706 -5.10 15.51 15.33
N LYS A 707 -3.85 15.06 15.40
CA LYS A 707 -3.51 13.73 15.90
C LYS A 707 -3.89 13.57 17.37
N TRP A 708 -3.49 14.50 18.25
CA TRP A 708 -3.84 14.45 19.67
C TRP A 708 -5.35 14.55 19.90
N LEU A 709 -6.06 15.34 19.09
CA LEU A 709 -7.52 15.42 19.14
C LEU A 709 -8.18 14.06 18.83
N ARG A 710 -7.66 13.34 17.82
CA ARG A 710 -8.13 12.02 17.38
C ARG A 710 -7.77 10.91 18.37
N GLU A 711 -6.63 11.02 19.05
CA GLU A 711 -6.21 10.07 20.09
C GLU A 711 -7.17 10.07 21.28
N GLY A 712 -7.77 11.22 21.62
CA GLY A 712 -8.78 11.29 22.67
C GLY A 712 -8.19 11.52 24.07
N ARG A 713 -9.00 11.22 25.09
CA ARG A 713 -8.58 11.26 26.51
C ARG A 713 -7.81 10.01 26.93
N ASP A 714 -8.16 8.87 26.35
CA ASP A 714 -7.61 7.56 26.68
C ASP A 714 -6.57 7.16 25.62
N GLU A 715 -5.42 6.66 26.05
CA GLU A 715 -4.42 6.12 25.12
C GLU A 715 -4.92 4.76 24.60
N LYS A 716 -5.09 4.65 23.28
CA LYS A 716 -5.41 3.36 22.66
C LYS A 716 -4.27 2.39 22.91
N ARG A 717 -4.60 1.10 22.98
CA ARG A 717 -3.63 0.00 23.00
C ARG A 717 -2.59 0.21 21.88
N VAL A 718 -1.38 0.62 22.24
CA VAL A 718 -0.26 0.68 21.32
C VAL A 718 0.25 -0.74 21.31
N GLY A 719 -0.17 -1.53 20.31
CA GLY A 719 0.31 -2.90 20.18
C GLY A 719 1.82 -2.92 20.03
N TYR A 720 2.55 -2.98 21.14
CA TYR A 720 3.99 -3.15 21.15
C TYR A 720 4.28 -4.58 20.75
N SER A 721 5.02 -4.70 19.64
CA SER A 721 5.65 -5.96 19.27
C SER A 721 6.84 -6.18 20.20
N LEU A 722 7.07 -7.42 20.62
CA LEU A 722 8.31 -7.83 21.30
C LEU A 722 9.56 -7.36 20.53
N PHE A 723 9.46 -7.36 19.19
CA PHE A 723 10.54 -7.02 18.28
C PHE A 723 10.34 -5.65 17.64
N ALA A 724 11.44 -4.93 17.43
CA ALA A 724 11.42 -3.70 16.66
C ALA A 724 11.03 -4.00 15.19
N ASN A 725 10.11 -3.21 14.64
CA ASN A 725 9.83 -3.25 13.21
C ASN A 725 10.97 -2.57 12.43
N LYS A 726 11.11 -2.87 11.14
CA LYS A 726 12.21 -2.36 10.31
C LYS A 726 12.17 -0.84 10.20
N GLU A 727 10.98 -0.28 10.10
CA GLU A 727 10.75 1.16 10.04
C GLU A 727 11.18 1.81 11.36
N ASP A 728 10.80 1.24 12.50
CA ASP A 728 11.16 1.74 13.84
C ASP A 728 12.67 1.80 14.02
N GLN A 729 13.35 0.72 13.67
CA GLN A 729 14.81 0.64 13.72
C GLN A 729 15.47 1.73 12.87
N TYR A 730 15.01 1.92 11.63
CA TYR A 730 15.50 2.97 10.75
C TYR A 730 15.24 4.36 11.34
N VAL A 731 14.06 4.58 11.96
CA VAL A 731 13.72 5.84 12.60
C VAL A 731 14.61 6.14 13.79
N TYR A 732 14.85 5.16 14.68
CA TYR A 732 15.77 5.33 15.80
C TYR A 732 17.18 5.72 15.32
N GLU A 733 17.72 5.01 14.32
CA GLU A 733 19.03 5.30 13.74
C GLU A 733 19.07 6.69 13.07
N TYR A 734 18.03 7.07 12.33
CA TYR A 734 17.94 8.35 11.66
C TYR A 734 17.94 9.51 12.67
N LEU A 735 17.11 9.42 13.71
CA LEU A 735 16.97 10.44 14.74
C LEU A 735 18.22 10.61 15.62
N GLN A 736 19.15 9.64 15.66
CA GLN A 736 20.43 9.81 16.36
C GLN A 736 21.24 11.00 15.83
N SER A 737 21.16 11.28 14.53
CA SER A 737 22.00 12.29 13.85
C SER A 737 21.21 13.41 13.18
N HIS A 738 19.88 13.28 13.06
CA HIS A 738 19.03 14.23 12.35
C HIS A 738 17.89 14.73 13.24
N SER A 739 17.57 16.01 13.10
CA SER A 739 16.42 16.65 13.76
C SER A 739 15.11 16.41 12.99
N LEU A 740 13.98 16.84 13.59
CA LEU A 740 12.69 16.82 12.88
C LEU A 740 12.70 17.81 11.69
N LYS A 741 13.42 18.93 11.81
CA LYS A 741 13.61 19.90 10.73
C LYS A 741 14.39 19.30 9.55
N ASP A 742 15.43 18.52 9.84
CA ASP A 742 16.21 17.83 8.80
C ASP A 742 15.34 16.79 8.10
N ALA A 743 14.58 16.01 8.88
CA ALA A 743 13.61 15.06 8.34
C ALA A 743 12.59 15.74 7.42
N LEU A 744 12.11 16.94 7.75
CA LEU A 744 11.17 17.71 6.93
C LEU A 744 11.75 18.16 5.58
N SER A 745 13.08 18.34 5.51
CA SER A 745 13.78 18.82 4.32
C SER A 745 14.36 17.67 3.48
N ASP A 746 14.46 16.48 4.06
CA ASP A 746 15.00 15.29 3.41
C ASP A 746 13.99 14.63 2.45
N ALA A 747 14.17 14.86 1.15
CA ALA A 747 13.34 14.29 0.10
C ALA A 747 13.58 12.78 -0.13
N THR A 748 14.64 12.20 0.45
CA THR A 748 15.00 10.78 0.25
C THR A 748 14.30 9.83 1.23
N LEU A 749 13.72 10.37 2.31
CA LEU A 749 13.01 9.59 3.31
C LEU A 749 11.76 8.89 2.72
N PRO A 750 11.60 7.57 2.92
CA PRO A 750 10.36 6.87 2.58
C PRO A 750 9.14 7.43 3.35
N PRO A 751 7.93 7.46 2.75
CA PRO A 751 6.72 7.97 3.41
C PRO A 751 6.39 7.27 4.74
N ASP A 752 6.49 5.94 4.81
CA ASP A 752 6.22 5.18 6.04
C ASP A 752 7.18 5.53 7.18
N VAL A 753 8.45 5.78 6.83
CA VAL A 753 9.48 6.21 7.79
C VAL A 753 9.18 7.62 8.30
N TRP A 754 8.80 8.54 7.40
CA TRP A 754 8.40 9.89 7.77
C TRP A 754 7.21 9.90 8.73
N GLU A 755 6.16 9.12 8.44
CA GLU A 755 4.99 8.98 9.33
C GLU A 755 5.43 8.48 10.71
N ARG A 756 6.37 7.53 10.76
CA ARG A 756 6.89 6.98 12.00
C ARG A 756 7.78 7.96 12.79
N ILE A 757 8.59 8.78 12.12
CA ILE A 757 9.33 9.90 12.74
C ILE A 757 8.34 10.87 13.39
N LEU A 758 7.31 11.31 12.64
CA LEU A 758 6.27 12.18 13.16
C LEU A 758 5.56 11.54 14.36
N ASP A 759 5.30 10.24 14.31
CA ASP A 759 4.64 9.51 15.38
C ASP A 759 5.45 9.53 16.68
N MET A 760 6.76 9.25 16.60
CA MET A 760 7.65 9.28 17.75
C MET A 760 7.88 10.69 18.30
N LYS A 761 8.12 11.69 17.44
CA LYS A 761 8.28 13.09 17.86
C LYS A 761 6.99 13.66 18.44
N SER A 762 5.82 13.24 17.94
CA SER A 762 4.51 13.59 18.50
C SER A 762 4.34 13.06 19.92
N ARG A 763 4.69 11.79 20.15
CA ARG A 763 4.64 11.16 21.49
C ARG A 763 5.64 11.80 22.45
N GLN A 764 6.83 12.18 21.98
CA GLN A 764 7.82 12.91 22.78
C GLN A 764 7.27 14.26 23.26
N LEU A 765 6.75 15.10 22.35
CA LEU A 765 6.22 16.41 22.72
C LEU A 765 5.02 16.29 23.65
N LEU A 766 4.14 15.33 23.37
CA LEU A 766 2.99 15.05 24.23
C LEU A 766 3.41 14.66 25.64
N GLY A 767 4.39 13.74 25.77
CA GLY A 767 4.92 13.34 27.08
C GLY A 767 5.54 14.50 27.85
N VAL A 768 6.12 15.50 27.17
CA VAL A 768 6.60 16.74 27.80
C VAL A 768 5.44 17.64 28.24
N LEU A 769 4.34 17.72 27.48
CA LEU A 769 3.15 18.49 27.87
C LEU A 769 2.45 17.87 29.09
N GLU A 770 2.41 16.54 29.16
CA GLU A 770 1.82 15.78 30.27
C GLU A 770 2.55 15.98 31.61
N THR A 771 3.72 16.63 31.60
CA THR A 771 4.46 17.03 32.80
C THR A 771 3.89 18.28 33.46
N TYR A 772 3.20 19.12 32.68
CA TYR A 772 2.61 20.37 33.14
C TYR A 772 1.11 20.24 33.41
N THR A 773 0.42 19.34 32.71
CA THR A 773 -1.04 19.18 32.76
C THR A 773 -1.44 17.71 32.56
N SER A 774 -2.64 17.31 33.02
CA SER A 774 -3.11 15.96 32.77
C SER A 774 -3.56 15.77 31.31
N ARG A 775 -3.48 14.53 30.81
CA ARG A 775 -3.97 14.16 29.46
C ARG A 775 -5.43 14.57 29.23
N GLU A 776 -6.27 14.44 30.26
CA GLU A 776 -7.66 14.86 30.21
C GLU A 776 -7.82 16.38 30.06
N GLN A 777 -7.10 17.17 30.85
CA GLN A 777 -7.13 18.64 30.77
C GLN A 777 -6.62 19.13 29.42
N LEU A 778 -5.52 18.56 28.92
CA LEU A 778 -5.00 18.87 27.59
C LEU A 778 -6.04 18.59 26.51
N TRP A 779 -6.66 17.40 26.52
CA TRP A 779 -7.67 17.05 25.54
C TRP A 779 -8.91 17.97 25.62
N LEU A 780 -9.35 18.33 26.84
CA LEU A 780 -10.45 19.29 27.05
C LEU A 780 -10.13 20.65 26.42
N PHE A 781 -8.90 21.15 26.61
CA PHE A 781 -8.44 22.37 25.95
C PHE A 781 -8.48 22.25 24.43
N LEU A 782 -7.91 21.18 23.85
CA LEU A 782 -7.91 20.99 22.38
C LEU A 782 -9.35 20.98 21.81
N ASN A 783 -10.28 20.36 22.55
CA ASN A 783 -11.70 20.34 22.18
C ASN A 783 -12.34 21.74 22.30
N GLN A 784 -12.06 22.50 23.35
CA GLN A 784 -12.58 23.87 23.50
C GLN A 784 -12.01 24.83 22.44
N PHE A 785 -10.72 24.69 22.11
CA PHE A 785 -10.04 25.45 21.09
C PHE A 785 -10.74 25.30 19.74
N ARG A 786 -11.08 24.07 19.34
CA ARG A 786 -11.84 23.78 18.10
C ARG A 786 -13.28 24.30 18.13
N GLY A 787 -13.88 24.42 19.32
CA GLY A 787 -15.27 24.84 19.46
C GLY A 787 -15.50 26.29 19.07
N HIS A 788 -14.50 27.15 19.28
CA HIS A 788 -14.61 28.60 19.06
C HIS A 788 -13.73 29.11 17.90
N ASN A 789 -12.80 28.30 17.40
CA ASN A 789 -11.94 28.65 16.27
C ASN A 789 -12.30 27.83 15.01
N ARG A 790 -12.25 28.46 13.83
CA ARG A 790 -12.50 27.82 12.53
C ARG A 790 -11.62 28.42 11.44
N GLY A 791 -11.31 27.65 10.40
CA GLY A 791 -10.49 28.09 9.27
C GLY A 791 -8.99 28.17 9.61
N GLU A 792 -8.30 29.16 9.04
CA GLU A 792 -6.86 29.38 9.28
C GLU A 792 -6.64 30.18 10.57
N VAL A 793 -5.85 29.63 11.51
CA VAL A 793 -5.50 30.25 12.79
C VAL A 793 -3.98 30.30 12.94
N GLU A 794 -3.44 31.45 13.34
CA GLU A 794 -1.99 31.61 13.56
C GLU A 794 -1.53 30.88 14.82
N LEU A 795 -0.36 30.22 14.77
CA LEU A 795 0.22 29.48 15.91
C LEU A 795 0.28 30.32 17.20
N LYS A 796 0.57 31.63 17.09
CA LYS A 796 0.62 32.54 18.24
C LYS A 796 -0.66 32.54 19.07
N GLN A 797 -1.82 32.38 18.43
CA GLN A 797 -3.11 32.34 19.11
C GLN A 797 -3.31 31.03 19.85
N PHE A 798 -2.94 29.91 19.24
CA PHE A 798 -2.94 28.60 19.91
C PHE A 798 -2.03 28.61 21.15
N VAL A 799 -0.83 29.19 21.03
CA VAL A 799 0.12 29.33 22.14
C VAL A 799 -0.44 30.20 23.26
N SER A 800 -1.06 31.34 22.96
CA SER A 800 -1.63 32.21 23.99
C SER A 800 -2.79 31.52 24.73
N GLU A 801 -3.70 30.89 24.01
CA GLU A 801 -4.85 30.20 24.63
C GLU A 801 -4.41 28.98 25.47
N LEU A 802 -3.39 28.25 25.02
CA LEU A 802 -2.81 27.14 25.79
C LEU A 802 -2.17 27.64 27.09
N ARG A 803 -1.45 28.76 27.03
CA ARG A 803 -0.84 29.39 28.20
C ARG A 803 -1.90 29.89 29.18
N ASP A 804 -2.93 30.57 28.69
CA ASP A 804 -3.97 31.15 29.54
C ASP A 804 -4.84 30.07 30.22
N SER A 805 -5.06 28.94 29.56
CA SER A 805 -5.93 27.86 30.06
C SER A 805 -5.20 26.84 30.96
N LEU A 806 -3.98 26.45 30.60
CA LEU A 806 -3.23 25.36 31.26
C LEU A 806 -1.90 25.82 31.89
N ASN A 807 -1.56 27.11 31.82
CA ASN A 807 -0.29 27.67 32.29
C ASN A 807 0.95 27.01 31.65
N VAL A 808 0.83 26.58 30.39
CA VAL A 808 1.92 25.94 29.63
C VAL A 808 2.45 26.88 28.55
N ASP A 809 3.72 27.26 28.64
CA ASP A 809 4.39 28.00 27.57
C ASP A 809 5.15 27.07 26.62
N ILE A 810 4.43 26.52 25.63
CA ILE A 810 4.99 25.55 24.68
C ILE A 810 6.16 26.11 23.85
N MET A 811 6.29 27.44 23.73
CA MET A 811 7.39 28.08 23.01
C MET A 811 8.75 27.91 23.69
N THR A 812 8.78 27.51 24.96
CA THR A 812 10.01 27.13 25.66
C THR A 812 10.52 25.73 25.23
N ILE A 813 9.65 24.89 24.66
CA ILE A 813 9.93 23.49 24.31
C ILE A 813 10.13 23.31 22.80
N LEU A 814 9.31 23.97 21.98
CA LEU A 814 9.30 23.78 20.51
C LEU A 814 10.66 23.99 19.83
N PRO A 815 11.49 25.00 20.18
CA PRO A 815 12.76 25.22 19.51
C PRO A 815 13.71 24.02 19.63
N GLY A 816 13.88 23.47 20.84
CA GLY A 816 14.72 22.29 21.06
C GLY A 816 14.12 21.04 20.41
N TRP A 817 12.84 20.77 20.66
CA TRP A 817 12.14 19.61 20.10
C TRP A 817 12.22 19.51 18.57
N TYR A 818 12.15 20.66 17.88
CA TYR A 818 12.15 20.74 16.42
C TYR A 818 13.55 20.71 15.79
N ASN A 819 14.51 21.44 16.37
CA ASN A 819 15.82 21.66 15.76
C ASN A 819 16.91 20.71 16.27
N GLU A 820 16.74 20.09 17.44
CA GLU A 820 17.75 19.18 18.00
C GLU A 820 17.51 17.74 17.52
N SER A 821 18.62 17.02 17.30
CA SER A 821 18.65 15.57 17.06
C SER A 821 18.30 14.81 18.34
N CYS A 822 18.57 13.50 18.39
CA CYS A 822 18.36 12.68 19.59
C CYS A 822 18.92 13.39 20.85
N PRO A 823 18.12 13.51 21.93
CA PRO A 823 18.59 14.11 23.16
C PRO A 823 19.71 13.27 23.78
N ASP A 824 20.61 13.92 24.52
CA ASP A 824 21.77 13.26 25.15
C ASP A 824 21.35 12.47 26.41
N VAL A 825 20.51 11.46 26.20
CA VAL A 825 19.87 10.63 27.19
C VAL A 825 20.18 9.17 26.87
N VAL A 826 20.72 8.46 27.85
CA VAL A 826 21.11 7.06 27.73
C VAL A 826 20.63 6.35 28.98
N TYR A 827 19.72 5.38 28.83
CA TYR A 827 19.20 4.64 29.97
C TYR A 827 19.87 3.28 30.08
N GLN A 828 20.18 2.86 31.30
CA GLN A 828 20.42 1.46 31.64
C GLN A 828 19.26 0.98 32.50
N VAL A 829 18.72 -0.20 32.19
CA VAL A 829 17.60 -0.81 32.91
C VAL A 829 18.04 -2.18 33.41
N GLU A 830 17.91 -2.39 34.72
CA GLU A 830 18.31 -3.63 35.40
C GLU A 830 17.20 -4.10 36.35
N ASP A 831 17.31 -5.36 36.82
CA ASP A 831 16.39 -5.97 37.79
C ASP A 831 14.90 -5.90 37.41
N ALA A 832 14.60 -5.93 36.11
CA ALA A 832 13.25 -5.83 35.59
C ALA A 832 12.49 -7.15 35.76
N SER A 833 11.40 -7.14 36.53
CA SER A 833 10.65 -8.34 36.90
C SER A 833 9.18 -8.06 37.24
N ILE A 834 8.37 -9.12 37.27
CA ILE A 834 6.97 -9.09 37.70
C ILE A 834 6.78 -10.03 38.89
N GLU A 835 6.35 -9.48 40.02
CA GLU A 835 6.01 -10.21 41.25
C GLU A 835 4.49 -10.33 41.39
N CYS A 836 3.97 -11.38 42.04
CA CYS A 836 2.55 -11.42 42.45
C CYS A 836 2.40 -11.22 43.96
N ILE A 837 1.37 -10.47 44.33
CA ILE A 837 0.97 -10.23 45.71
C ILE A 837 0.18 -11.44 46.19
N LEU A 838 0.58 -12.00 47.33
CA LEU A 838 -0.16 -13.03 48.03
C LEU A 838 -1.44 -12.44 48.64
N ASN A 839 -2.59 -12.66 48.01
CA ASN A 839 -3.89 -12.26 48.57
C ASN A 839 -5.00 -13.28 48.25
N GLU A 840 -5.82 -13.63 49.24
CA GLU A 840 -6.79 -14.74 49.24
C GLU A 840 -8.01 -14.50 48.30
N GLY A 841 -7.79 -14.48 46.98
CA GLY A 841 -8.87 -14.61 46.00
C GLY A 841 -8.72 -13.85 44.67
N LYS A 842 -7.74 -12.94 44.55
CA LYS A 842 -7.42 -12.25 43.27
C LYS A 842 -5.91 -12.17 43.06
N ARG A 843 -5.43 -12.60 41.89
CA ARG A 843 -4.03 -12.48 41.47
C ARG A 843 -3.74 -11.03 41.11
N ALA A 844 -2.99 -10.34 41.98
CA ALA A 844 -2.52 -8.98 41.74
C ALA A 844 -1.01 -8.98 41.46
N THR A 845 -0.57 -8.17 40.52
CA THR A 845 0.80 -8.18 39.97
C THR A 845 1.49 -6.83 40.18
N VAL A 846 2.80 -6.85 40.39
CA VAL A 846 3.65 -5.69 40.63
C VAL A 846 4.83 -5.74 39.67
N GLY A 847 5.03 -4.69 38.88
CA GLY A 847 6.22 -4.51 38.07
C GLY A 847 7.30 -3.80 38.87
N LYS A 848 8.53 -4.31 38.79
CA LYS A 848 9.70 -3.74 39.46
C LYS A 848 10.84 -3.64 38.47
N PHE A 849 11.58 -2.53 38.49
CA PHE A 849 12.83 -2.36 37.75
C PHE A 849 13.68 -1.24 38.35
N LYS A 850 14.98 -1.23 38.05
CA LYS A 850 15.88 -0.11 38.32
C LYS A 850 16.27 0.54 37.00
N ILE A 851 16.38 1.86 37.00
CA ILE A 851 16.74 2.65 35.81
C ILE A 851 17.74 3.75 36.16
N TRP A 852 18.78 3.88 35.35
CA TRP A 852 19.81 4.91 35.48
C TRP A 852 19.93 5.68 34.16
N ASN A 853 19.79 7.02 34.23
CA ASN A 853 20.13 7.90 33.11
C ASN A 853 21.64 8.22 33.16
N LYS A 854 22.43 7.55 32.32
CA LYS A 854 23.88 7.78 32.16
C LYS A 854 24.17 9.10 31.42
N GLY A 855 23.21 9.60 30.63
CA GLY A 855 23.36 10.82 29.86
C GLY A 855 23.26 12.10 30.71
N PRO A 856 23.77 13.23 30.23
CA PRO A 856 23.63 14.53 30.90
C PRO A 856 22.24 15.17 30.69
N GLY A 857 21.48 14.74 29.67
CA GLY A 857 20.18 15.30 29.33
C GLY A 857 19.07 14.82 30.26
N LYS A 858 18.02 15.65 30.42
CA LYS A 858 16.77 15.25 31.09
C LYS A 858 15.92 14.40 30.16
N GLY A 859 15.48 13.25 30.63
CA GLY A 859 14.70 12.29 29.87
C GLY A 859 13.28 12.08 30.41
N VAL A 860 12.39 11.58 29.54
CA VAL A 860 11.05 11.11 29.89
C VAL A 860 11.01 9.59 29.67
N VAL A 861 10.56 8.86 30.68
CA VAL A 861 10.34 7.41 30.61
C VAL A 861 8.87 7.14 30.85
N SER A 862 8.29 6.19 30.11
CA SER A 862 6.93 5.76 30.36
C SER A 862 6.80 4.25 30.45
N VAL A 863 6.00 3.78 31.41
CA VAL A 863 5.71 2.37 31.62
C VAL A 863 4.29 2.08 31.15
N ILE A 864 4.14 1.11 30.25
CA ILE A 864 2.90 0.78 29.55
C ILE A 864 2.51 -0.65 29.88
N PHE A 865 1.26 -0.89 30.29
CA PHE A 865 0.77 -2.22 30.65
C PHE A 865 -0.73 -2.35 30.38
N ALA A 866 -1.22 -3.59 30.27
CA ALA A 866 -2.63 -3.84 30.03
C ALA A 866 -3.49 -3.38 31.22
N SER A 867 -4.56 -2.63 30.95
CA SER A 867 -5.55 -2.25 31.97
C SER A 867 -6.49 -3.44 32.29
N GLU A 868 -7.16 -3.39 33.45
CA GLU A 868 -8.24 -4.33 33.78
C GLU A 868 -9.44 -4.22 32.80
N ASP A 869 -9.62 -3.04 32.18
CA ASP A 869 -10.58 -2.81 31.11
C ASP A 869 -10.09 -3.45 29.79
N ARG A 870 -10.84 -4.44 29.29
CA ARG A 870 -10.50 -5.14 28.03
C ARG A 870 -10.31 -4.15 26.88
N GLY A 871 -9.09 -4.11 26.33
CA GLY A 871 -8.75 -3.33 25.15
C GLY A 871 -8.10 -1.97 25.43
N ARG A 872 -7.83 -1.64 26.71
CA ARG A 872 -7.11 -0.44 27.13
C ARG A 872 -5.73 -0.77 27.71
N GLU A 873 -4.81 0.18 27.60
CA GLU A 873 -3.50 0.16 28.27
C GLU A 873 -3.42 1.33 29.24
N GLU A 874 -2.76 1.10 30.38
CA GLU A 874 -2.35 2.16 31.29
C GLU A 874 -0.92 2.57 30.96
N ARG A 875 -0.67 3.89 31.00
CA ARG A 875 0.65 4.47 30.86
C ARG A 875 0.99 5.32 32.08
N ARG A 876 2.17 5.10 32.65
CA ARG A 876 2.72 5.89 33.77
C ARG A 876 3.99 6.57 33.30
N LEU A 877 3.98 7.90 33.30
CA LEU A 877 5.15 8.71 32.91
C LEU A 877 5.91 9.19 34.15
N PHE A 878 7.23 9.25 34.04
CA PHE A 878 8.09 9.90 35.02
C PHE A 878 9.36 10.46 34.36
N HIS A 879 10.09 11.30 35.11
CA HIS A 879 11.27 12.01 34.64
C HIS A 879 12.54 11.52 35.32
N LEU A 880 13.64 11.60 34.59
CA LEU A 880 14.98 11.35 35.08
C LEU A 880 15.89 12.48 34.60
N ASP A 881 16.42 13.27 35.53
CA ASP A 881 17.48 14.22 35.22
C ASP A 881 18.79 13.47 34.90
N GLY A 882 19.76 14.18 34.30
CA GLY A 882 21.04 13.57 33.93
C GLY A 882 21.78 13.01 35.14
N GLY A 883 22.18 11.74 35.08
CA GLY A 883 22.87 11.06 36.18
C GLY A 883 21.96 10.52 37.30
N GLU A 884 20.64 10.74 37.25
CA GLU A 884 19.70 10.19 38.24
C GLU A 884 19.49 8.68 38.08
N CYS A 885 19.33 8.01 39.22
CA CYS A 885 19.17 6.58 39.33
C CYS A 885 17.99 6.28 40.26
N LYS A 886 16.99 5.54 39.76
CA LYS A 886 15.74 5.27 40.47
C LYS A 886 15.38 3.79 40.45
N GLN A 887 14.72 3.33 41.50
CA GLN A 887 13.99 2.07 41.54
C GLN A 887 12.50 2.35 41.45
N VAL A 888 11.81 1.66 40.54
CA VAL A 888 10.40 1.85 40.26
C VAL A 888 9.63 0.58 40.63
N ARG A 889 8.60 0.72 41.48
CA ARG A 889 7.59 -0.32 41.75
C ARG A 889 6.20 0.20 41.36
N LEU A 890 5.52 -0.52 40.48
CA LEU A 890 4.22 -0.15 39.94
C LEU A 890 3.22 -1.27 40.12
N PHE A 891 2.01 -0.94 40.59
CA PHE A 891 0.89 -1.87 40.61
C PHE A 891 0.36 -2.07 39.18
N LEU A 892 0.28 -3.32 38.74
CA LEU A 892 -0.10 -3.69 37.37
C LEU A 892 -1.48 -4.37 37.29
N GLY A 893 -2.23 -4.44 38.40
CA GLY A 893 -3.52 -5.14 38.43
C GLY A 893 -3.34 -6.63 38.15
N SER A 894 -3.92 -7.12 37.05
CA SER A 894 -3.76 -8.52 36.59
C SER A 894 -2.85 -8.66 35.37
N ALA A 895 -2.12 -7.61 34.98
CA ALA A 895 -1.29 -7.66 33.77
C ALA A 895 -0.12 -8.63 33.93
N GLY A 896 0.10 -9.45 32.89
CA GLY A 896 1.20 -10.42 32.83
C GLY A 896 2.46 -9.90 32.14
N TYR A 897 2.45 -8.65 31.66
CA TYR A 897 3.58 -7.98 31.03
C TYR A 897 3.49 -6.46 31.22
N PHE A 898 4.63 -5.78 31.12
CA PHE A 898 4.72 -4.34 30.97
C PHE A 898 5.90 -3.96 30.05
N VAL A 899 5.83 -2.78 29.45
CA VAL A 899 6.86 -2.22 28.56
C VAL A 899 7.39 -0.93 29.17
N ILE A 900 8.70 -0.82 29.26
CA ILE A 900 9.39 0.42 29.61
C ILE A 900 9.76 1.11 28.30
N ASP A 901 9.00 2.12 27.90
CA ASP A 901 9.28 2.96 26.75
C ASP A 901 10.28 4.06 27.15
N LEU A 902 11.48 3.98 26.58
CA LEU A 902 12.61 4.87 26.80
C LEU A 902 12.57 6.09 25.86
N GLY A 903 11.54 6.21 25.02
CA GLY A 903 11.34 7.31 24.11
C GLY A 903 12.45 7.46 23.07
N ILE A 904 12.67 8.70 22.62
CA ILE A 904 13.79 9.05 21.74
C ILE A 904 15.02 9.24 22.64
N SER A 905 15.88 8.21 22.68
CA SER A 905 17.15 8.15 23.43
C SER A 905 18.22 7.47 22.58
N GLN A 906 19.45 7.37 23.08
CA GLN A 906 20.52 6.63 22.38
C GLN A 906 20.34 5.10 22.47
N ASN A 907 19.31 4.61 23.18
CA ASN A 907 18.99 3.20 23.31
C ASN A 907 18.40 2.62 22.00
N ILE A 908 18.81 1.40 21.64
CA ILE A 908 18.34 0.69 20.45
C ILE A 908 17.96 -0.76 20.83
N PRO A 909 16.68 -1.15 20.77
CA PRO A 909 15.51 -0.30 20.51
C PRO A 909 15.19 0.60 21.71
N GLY A 910 14.39 1.66 21.49
CA GLY A 910 13.96 2.59 22.55
C GLY A 910 12.94 2.03 23.54
N PHE A 911 12.92 0.72 23.81
CA PHE A 911 12.02 0.11 24.78
C PHE A 911 12.60 -1.19 25.37
N VAL A 912 12.15 -1.54 26.58
CA VAL A 912 12.43 -2.81 27.27
C VAL A 912 11.11 -3.52 27.53
N HIS A 913 11.01 -4.81 27.19
CA HIS A 913 9.80 -5.60 27.39
C HIS A 913 9.99 -6.58 28.55
N VAL A 914 9.04 -6.59 29.48
CA VAL A 914 9.09 -7.43 30.69
C VAL A 914 7.82 -8.25 30.75
N GLU A 915 7.94 -9.56 30.88
CA GLU A 915 6.81 -10.49 30.97
C GLU A 915 7.06 -11.55 32.02
N MET A 916 5.97 -12.11 32.55
CA MET A 916 6.05 -13.22 33.51
C MET A 916 6.68 -14.45 32.86
N ASP A 917 7.52 -15.14 33.62
CA ASP A 917 8.08 -16.43 33.21
C ASP A 917 7.00 -17.50 33.11
N VAL A 918 7.15 -18.39 32.13
CA VAL A 918 6.27 -19.54 31.90
C VAL A 918 7.09 -20.82 32.06
N LEU A 919 6.63 -21.70 32.94
CA LEU A 919 7.18 -23.03 33.12
C LEU A 919 6.90 -23.91 31.89
N ASN A 920 7.69 -24.96 31.70
CA ASN A 920 7.54 -25.91 30.59
C ASN A 920 6.14 -26.57 30.52
N ASP A 921 5.41 -26.64 31.62
CA ASP A 921 4.03 -27.15 31.69
C ASP A 921 2.96 -26.10 31.34
N GLY A 922 3.37 -24.89 30.98
CA GLY A 922 2.51 -23.77 30.61
C GLY A 922 1.95 -22.96 31.77
N ARG A 923 2.34 -23.25 33.02
CA ARG A 923 1.99 -22.40 34.18
C ARG A 923 2.98 -21.25 34.29
N TYR A 924 2.50 -20.08 34.71
CA TYR A 924 3.40 -18.96 34.99
C TYR A 924 4.25 -19.27 36.23
N PHE A 925 5.57 -19.10 36.12
CA PHE A 925 6.42 -18.95 37.30
C PHE A 925 6.20 -17.56 37.87
N VAL A 926 5.99 -17.49 39.18
CA VAL A 926 5.54 -16.29 39.85
C VAL A 926 6.33 -16.11 41.12
N GLN A 927 7.24 -15.14 41.13
CA GLN A 927 7.87 -14.69 42.35
C GLN A 927 6.79 -14.04 43.24
N GLN A 928 6.62 -14.55 44.45
CA GLN A 928 5.64 -14.04 45.40
C GLN A 928 6.25 -12.96 46.28
N THR A 929 5.47 -11.93 46.56
CA THR A 929 5.88 -10.82 47.42
C THR A 929 4.76 -10.44 48.39
N ASN A 930 5.15 -10.07 49.61
CA ASN A 930 4.27 -9.45 50.60
C ASN A 930 4.43 -7.91 50.61
N ASP A 931 5.36 -7.37 49.82
CA ASP A 931 5.62 -5.93 49.75
C ASP A 931 4.58 -5.24 48.85
N THR A 932 3.72 -4.45 49.48
CA THR A 932 2.66 -3.68 48.82
C THR A 932 3.06 -2.23 48.57
N CYS A 933 4.34 -1.86 48.73
CA CYS A 933 4.81 -0.51 48.48
C CYS A 933 4.92 -0.24 46.97
N TYR A 934 4.38 0.90 46.54
CA TYR A 934 4.46 1.39 45.17
C TYR A 934 5.03 2.80 45.16
N GLY A 935 5.82 3.12 44.14
CA GLY A 935 6.44 4.43 44.02
C GLY A 935 7.73 4.40 43.22
N ILE A 936 8.32 5.57 43.13
CA ILE A 936 9.64 5.82 42.55
C ILE A 936 10.56 6.17 43.71
N PHE A 937 11.63 5.41 43.87
CA PHE A 937 12.58 5.52 44.97
C PHE A 937 13.97 5.82 44.40
N ASP A 938 14.82 6.51 45.17
CA ASP A 938 16.22 6.68 44.79
C ASP A 938 16.95 5.33 44.84
N ALA A 939 17.85 5.09 43.88
CA ALA A 939 18.67 3.90 43.82
C ALA A 939 20.16 4.27 43.71
N GLU A 940 21.03 3.42 44.25
CA GLU A 940 22.48 3.62 44.16
C GLU A 940 23.03 3.19 42.80
N LYS A 941 24.03 3.91 42.29
CA LYS A 941 24.71 3.57 41.02
C LYS A 941 25.44 2.22 41.07
N SER A 942 25.83 1.78 42.27
CA SER A 942 26.42 0.46 42.53
C SER A 942 25.50 -0.69 42.09
N ALA A 943 24.17 -0.47 42.05
CA ALA A 943 23.21 -1.47 41.62
C ALA A 943 23.27 -1.84 40.12
N PHE A 944 24.07 -1.12 39.33
CA PHE A 944 24.28 -1.33 37.89
C PHE A 944 25.67 -1.87 37.57
N ALA A 945 26.50 -2.11 38.59
CA ALA A 945 27.79 -2.78 38.42
C ALA A 945 27.57 -4.28 38.21
N PRO A 946 28.41 -4.96 37.41
CA PRO A 946 28.41 -6.42 37.33
C PRO A 946 28.56 -7.04 38.72
N ALA A 947 27.90 -8.17 38.96
CA ALA A 947 28.09 -8.91 40.20
C ALA A 947 29.57 -9.33 40.34
N GLU A 948 30.07 -9.33 41.57
CA GLU A 948 31.48 -9.66 41.85
C GLU A 948 31.80 -11.08 41.38
N GLY A 949 32.80 -11.22 40.51
CA GLY A 949 33.18 -12.50 39.89
C GLY A 949 32.37 -12.91 38.66
N GLU A 950 31.46 -12.07 38.15
CA GLU A 950 30.74 -12.30 36.89
C GLU A 950 31.31 -11.49 35.72
N ILE A 951 31.51 -12.16 34.58
CA ILE A 951 31.97 -11.57 33.32
C ILE A 951 30.93 -11.89 32.25
N VAL A 952 30.37 -10.86 31.60
CA VAL A 952 29.41 -11.03 30.50
C VAL A 952 30.01 -10.47 29.22
N VAL A 953 30.06 -11.28 28.16
CA VAL A 953 30.45 -10.86 26.82
C VAL A 953 29.22 -10.84 25.93
N ASP A 954 28.79 -9.61 25.61
CA ASP A 954 27.66 -9.31 24.75
C ASP A 954 28.02 -9.41 23.25
N ASN A 955 27.03 -9.60 22.37
CA ASN A 955 27.27 -9.65 20.92
C ASN A 955 27.67 -8.30 20.31
N GLU A 956 27.50 -7.18 21.02
CA GLU A 956 28.01 -5.87 20.62
C GLU A 956 29.45 -5.61 21.10
N SER A 957 30.03 -6.55 21.87
CA SER A 957 31.42 -6.43 22.33
C SER A 957 32.42 -6.58 21.18
N ALA A 958 33.59 -5.95 21.32
CA ALA A 958 34.73 -6.17 20.43
C ALA A 958 35.24 -7.62 20.48
N ASP A 959 34.89 -8.36 21.54
CA ASP A 959 35.31 -9.75 21.77
C ASP A 959 34.35 -10.79 21.13
N PHE A 960 33.36 -10.33 20.36
CA PHE A 960 32.43 -11.18 19.61
C PHE A 960 32.73 -11.15 18.11
N GLN A 961 32.69 -12.32 17.46
CA GLN A 961 32.88 -12.43 16.01
C GLN A 961 32.00 -13.50 15.34
N LEU A 962 31.66 -13.27 14.07
CA LEU A 962 30.88 -14.18 13.24
C LEU A 962 31.72 -14.76 12.10
N VAL A 963 31.64 -16.07 11.91
CA VAL A 963 32.27 -16.80 10.81
C VAL A 963 31.18 -17.26 9.84
N SER A 964 31.28 -16.87 8.57
CA SER A 964 30.30 -17.17 7.52
C SER A 964 30.94 -17.59 6.19
N LEU A 965 30.18 -18.27 5.33
CA LEU A 965 30.65 -18.78 4.04
C LEU A 965 30.70 -17.68 2.94
N PRO A 966 31.66 -17.76 2.00
CA PRO A 966 31.71 -16.86 0.85
C PRO A 966 30.55 -17.09 -0.13
N GLU A 967 30.04 -16.01 -0.71
CA GLU A 967 28.88 -16.06 -1.61
C GLU A 967 29.16 -16.75 -2.95
N LYS A 968 28.24 -17.61 -3.40
CA LYS A 968 28.29 -18.24 -4.72
C LYS A 968 27.88 -17.26 -5.83
N TRP A 969 28.46 -17.41 -7.03
CA TRP A 969 28.24 -16.49 -8.16
C TRP A 969 26.77 -16.34 -8.61
N LEU A 970 25.96 -17.40 -8.53
CA LEU A 970 24.52 -17.35 -8.86
C LEU A 970 23.72 -16.51 -7.87
N GLN A 971 24.09 -16.53 -6.58
CA GLN A 971 23.45 -15.72 -5.54
C GLN A 971 23.77 -14.22 -5.71
N LYS A 972 24.90 -13.87 -6.35
CA LYS A 972 25.24 -12.49 -6.70
C LYS A 972 24.41 -11.93 -7.85
N ILE A 973 23.93 -12.78 -8.77
CA ILE A 973 23.15 -12.39 -9.96
C ILE A 973 21.64 -12.42 -9.66
N PHE A 974 21.19 -13.40 -8.89
CA PHE A 974 19.81 -13.54 -8.44
C PHE A 974 19.78 -13.52 -6.91
N PRO A 975 19.95 -12.33 -6.29
CA PRO A 975 19.84 -12.22 -4.84
C PRO A 975 18.46 -12.72 -4.42
N ASN A 976 18.44 -13.70 -3.53
CA ASN A 976 17.19 -14.21 -3.00
C ASN A 976 16.52 -13.07 -2.23
N LYS A 977 15.27 -12.70 -2.54
CA LYS A 977 14.58 -11.59 -1.86
C LYS A 977 14.50 -11.80 -0.34
N ALA A 978 14.55 -13.05 0.12
CA ALA A 978 14.64 -13.42 1.53
C ALA A 978 15.99 -13.04 2.19
N ASP A 979 17.10 -13.06 1.44
CA ASP A 979 18.44 -12.70 1.94
C ASP A 979 18.68 -11.17 1.94
N VAL A 980 17.82 -10.38 1.28
CA VAL A 980 17.90 -8.89 1.24
C VAL A 980 17.38 -8.24 2.53
N VAL A 981 16.89 -9.04 3.48
CA VAL A 981 16.48 -8.58 4.81
C VAL A 981 17.71 -8.52 5.72
N ALA A 982 18.63 -7.59 5.45
CA ALA A 982 19.85 -7.42 6.24
C ALA A 982 19.59 -7.10 7.75
N ARG A 983 18.34 -6.86 8.12
CA ARG A 983 17.85 -6.63 9.49
C ARG A 983 16.45 -7.22 9.61
N SER A 984 16.25 -8.21 10.48
CA SER A 984 14.96 -8.91 10.60
C SER A 984 13.90 -8.00 11.20
N SER A 985 12.82 -7.76 10.46
CA SER A 985 11.66 -6.97 10.91
C SER A 985 10.70 -7.88 11.67
N GLY A 986 10.39 -7.60 12.95
CA GLY A 986 9.40 -8.39 13.70
C GLY A 986 9.90 -9.74 14.23
N GLY A 987 11.20 -9.87 14.48
CA GLY A 987 11.83 -11.09 15.04
C GLY A 987 12.44 -12.02 13.99
N PRO A 988 12.98 -13.19 14.41
CA PRO A 988 13.57 -14.17 13.51
C PRO A 988 12.62 -14.64 12.39
N LYS A 989 13.11 -14.68 11.15
CA LYS A 989 12.34 -15.09 9.97
C LYS A 989 12.84 -16.39 9.36
N ALA A 990 11.92 -17.28 9.01
CA ALA A 990 12.23 -18.52 8.31
C ALA A 990 12.90 -18.27 6.94
N GLY A 991 13.78 -19.17 6.52
CA GLY A 991 14.45 -19.11 5.23
C GLY A 991 15.70 -18.23 5.17
N VAL A 992 16.14 -17.68 6.31
CA VAL A 992 17.36 -16.86 6.43
C VAL A 992 18.59 -17.76 6.53
N SER A 993 19.43 -17.72 5.49
CA SER A 993 20.59 -18.60 5.35
C SER A 993 21.90 -18.02 5.91
N LYS A 994 21.91 -16.73 6.29
CA LYS A 994 23.07 -15.97 6.79
C LYS A 994 22.80 -15.43 8.20
N TRP A 995 23.85 -15.27 9.00
CA TRP A 995 23.74 -14.56 10.28
C TRP A 995 23.13 -13.18 10.06
N THR A 996 21.99 -12.92 10.70
CA THR A 996 21.22 -11.69 10.54
C THR A 996 20.99 -11.09 11.92
N LYS A 997 21.20 -9.77 12.02
CA LYS A 997 21.00 -9.03 13.26
C LYS A 997 19.52 -8.72 13.49
N SER A 998 19.07 -8.89 14.72
CA SER A 998 17.70 -8.64 15.20
C SER A 998 17.74 -7.73 16.43
N TYR A 999 16.71 -6.90 16.62
CA TYR A 999 16.60 -5.99 17.77
C TYR A 999 15.27 -6.22 18.51
N SER A 1000 15.34 -6.28 19.84
CA SER A 1000 14.18 -6.53 20.70
C SER A 1000 14.42 -5.98 22.09
N GLY A 1001 13.34 -5.58 22.75
CA GLY A 1001 13.38 -5.18 24.16
C GLY A 1001 13.61 -6.33 25.15
N VAL A 1002 13.72 -7.60 24.68
CA VAL A 1002 13.99 -8.78 25.54
C VAL A 1002 15.45 -9.27 25.45
N TYR A 1003 16.23 -8.79 24.49
CA TYR A 1003 17.63 -9.21 24.32
C TYR A 1003 18.54 -8.55 25.37
N TRP A 1004 19.71 -9.15 25.57
CA TRP A 1004 20.73 -8.57 26.44
C TRP A 1004 21.33 -7.29 25.85
N GLY A 1005 21.87 -6.44 26.72
CA GLY A 1005 22.57 -5.22 26.33
C GLY A 1005 22.18 -3.99 27.14
N ASP A 1006 23.18 -3.14 27.42
CA ASP A 1006 23.01 -1.88 28.15
C ASP A 1006 22.24 -0.85 27.30
N THR A 1007 22.88 -0.41 26.21
CA THR A 1007 22.37 0.64 25.32
C THR A 1007 21.78 0.05 24.04
N ILE A 1008 22.46 -0.96 23.47
CA ILE A 1008 22.01 -1.65 22.26
C ILE A 1008 21.62 -3.07 22.68
N ARG A 1009 20.34 -3.42 22.48
CA ARG A 1009 19.80 -4.76 22.73
C ARG A 1009 19.54 -5.45 21.42
N SER A 1010 20.44 -6.34 21.03
CA SER A 1010 20.39 -7.02 19.75
C SER A 1010 20.81 -8.48 19.89
N MET A 1011 20.60 -9.26 18.84
CA MET A 1011 21.13 -10.61 18.74
C MET A 1011 21.40 -10.94 17.27
N TYR A 1012 22.21 -11.96 17.02
CA TYR A 1012 22.34 -12.58 15.72
C TYR A 1012 21.57 -13.91 15.66
N TYR A 1013 20.89 -14.17 14.54
CA TYR A 1013 20.22 -15.45 14.32
C TYR A 1013 20.40 -15.96 12.89
N LYS A 1014 20.17 -17.27 12.70
CA LYS A 1014 20.21 -17.97 11.42
C LYS A 1014 19.36 -19.25 11.47
N MET A 1015 18.89 -19.77 10.34
CA MET A 1015 18.34 -21.14 10.28
C MET A 1015 19.44 -22.20 10.45
N GLY A 1016 19.08 -23.35 11.03
CA GLY A 1016 19.94 -24.52 11.17
C GLY A 1016 20.58 -24.96 9.84
N GLY A 1017 21.86 -25.31 9.94
CA GLY A 1017 22.78 -25.66 8.88
C GLY A 1017 23.61 -26.90 9.23
N HIS A 1018 24.84 -26.94 8.73
CA HIS A 1018 25.71 -28.13 8.79
C HIS A 1018 26.98 -27.94 9.63
N GLY A 1019 27.10 -26.84 10.40
CA GLY A 1019 28.25 -26.52 11.26
C GLY A 1019 29.33 -25.67 10.60
N GLU A 1020 29.04 -25.09 9.43
CA GLU A 1020 29.99 -24.30 8.64
C GLU A 1020 30.01 -22.83 9.05
N CYS A 1021 28.95 -22.33 9.69
CA CYS A 1021 28.87 -20.97 10.22
C CYS A 1021 28.98 -21.01 11.75
N ARG A 1022 29.67 -20.03 12.34
CA ARG A 1022 29.92 -19.97 13.79
C ARG A 1022 29.76 -18.56 14.35
N ALA A 1023 29.39 -18.49 15.62
CA ALA A 1023 29.44 -17.29 16.45
C ALA A 1023 30.42 -17.55 17.61
N GLU A 1024 31.38 -16.66 17.83
CA GLU A 1024 32.48 -16.88 18.77
C GLU A 1024 32.57 -15.70 19.74
N TRP A 1025 32.51 -15.98 21.05
CA TRP A 1025 32.74 -15.04 22.14
C TRP A 1025 34.10 -15.32 22.78
N THR A 1026 34.92 -14.30 22.95
CA THR A 1026 36.21 -14.37 23.65
C THR A 1026 36.05 -13.76 25.04
N VAL A 1027 36.21 -14.56 26.09
CA VAL A 1027 36.03 -14.12 27.48
C VAL A 1027 37.41 -13.92 28.12
N PRO A 1028 37.74 -12.70 28.58
CA PRO A 1028 38.99 -12.44 29.30
C PRO A 1028 38.87 -12.92 30.75
N ILE A 1029 39.72 -13.86 31.16
CA ILE A 1029 39.78 -14.40 32.52
C ILE A 1029 40.95 -13.76 33.26
N GLU A 1030 40.67 -12.98 34.29
CA GLU A 1030 41.69 -12.23 35.04
C GLU A 1030 42.43 -13.08 36.09
N GLU A 1031 41.69 -13.98 36.75
CA GLU A 1031 42.19 -14.88 37.79
C GLU A 1031 41.86 -16.33 37.44
N PRO A 1032 42.80 -17.28 37.60
CA PRO A 1032 42.50 -18.69 37.36
C PRO A 1032 41.55 -19.22 38.45
N GLY A 1033 40.61 -20.10 38.08
CA GLY A 1033 39.63 -20.63 39.02
C GLY A 1033 38.57 -21.55 38.40
N GLU A 1034 37.65 -22.05 39.23
CA GLU A 1034 36.43 -22.71 38.76
C GLU A 1034 35.40 -21.65 38.38
N TYR A 1035 34.92 -21.72 37.14
CA TYR A 1035 33.91 -20.83 36.60
C TYR A 1035 32.77 -21.63 35.99
N GLU A 1036 31.54 -21.22 36.23
CA GLU A 1036 30.37 -21.71 35.51
C GLU A 1036 30.10 -20.84 34.28
N VAL A 1037 29.99 -21.47 33.11
CA VAL A 1037 29.76 -20.78 31.84
C VAL A 1037 28.29 -20.90 31.46
N PHE A 1038 27.65 -19.79 31.13
CA PHE A 1038 26.24 -19.69 30.75
C PHE A 1038 26.09 -19.07 29.37
N THR A 1039 25.03 -19.46 28.66
CA THR A 1039 24.57 -18.81 27.43
C THR A 1039 23.15 -18.29 27.62
N LEU A 1040 22.81 -17.17 26.98
CA LEU A 1040 21.47 -16.61 27.03
C LEU A 1040 20.57 -17.21 25.93
N ILE A 1041 19.47 -17.84 26.34
CA ILE A 1041 18.49 -18.48 25.45
C ILE A 1041 17.19 -17.67 25.42
N HIS A 1042 16.55 -17.59 24.25
CA HIS A 1042 15.29 -16.88 24.02
C HIS A 1042 14.18 -17.80 23.52
N GLU A 1043 12.95 -17.54 23.96
CA GLU A 1043 11.74 -18.23 23.48
C GLU A 1043 11.19 -17.55 22.22
N PHE A 1044 10.83 -18.33 21.18
CA PHE A 1044 10.25 -17.80 19.94
C PHE A 1044 8.86 -18.39 19.69
N LEU A 1045 7.83 -17.72 20.20
CA LEU A 1045 6.42 -18.14 20.21
C LEU A 1045 5.72 -18.20 18.84
N ASN A 1046 6.33 -17.71 17.75
CA ASN A 1046 5.65 -17.54 16.45
C ASN A 1046 5.77 -18.73 15.49
N TYR A 1047 6.41 -19.82 15.90
CA TYR A 1047 6.48 -21.05 15.13
C TYR A 1047 5.87 -22.16 15.98
N GLU A 1048 4.68 -22.63 15.62
CA GLU A 1048 4.10 -23.86 16.19
C GLU A 1048 4.45 -25.03 15.26
N PRO A 1049 5.50 -25.83 15.53
CA PRO A 1049 5.54 -27.18 15.02
C PRO A 1049 4.43 -27.98 15.70
N SER A 1050 3.68 -28.75 14.91
CA SER A 1050 2.60 -29.62 15.39
C SER A 1050 3.07 -30.78 16.28
N GLU A 1051 4.36 -30.87 16.61
CA GLU A 1051 4.98 -31.92 17.42
C GLU A 1051 6.04 -31.30 18.34
N ALA A 1052 5.96 -31.57 19.64
CA ALA A 1052 6.96 -31.15 20.62
C ALA A 1052 8.30 -31.86 20.32
N LYS A 1053 9.25 -31.15 19.72
CA LYS A 1053 10.63 -31.61 19.48
C LYS A 1053 11.60 -30.78 20.33
N GLU A 1054 12.61 -31.44 20.88
CA GLU A 1054 13.74 -30.82 21.57
C GLU A 1054 14.60 -30.02 20.58
N LEU A 1055 15.11 -28.86 21.00
CA LEU A 1055 15.98 -28.00 20.21
C LEU A 1055 17.43 -28.22 20.63
N GLN A 1056 18.32 -28.57 19.71
CA GLN A 1056 19.73 -28.84 20.04
C GLN A 1056 20.63 -27.68 19.63
N TYR A 1057 21.39 -27.15 20.57
CA TYR A 1057 22.44 -26.16 20.30
C TYR A 1057 23.82 -26.79 20.56
N PHE A 1058 24.75 -26.58 19.64
CA PHE A 1058 26.09 -27.15 19.69
C PHE A 1058 27.10 -26.08 20.05
N TYR A 1059 27.58 -26.13 21.30
CA TYR A 1059 28.60 -25.23 21.82
C TYR A 1059 29.96 -25.93 21.87
N THR A 1060 31.03 -25.15 21.75
CA THR A 1060 32.40 -25.59 21.99
C THR A 1060 33.09 -24.57 22.90
N ILE A 1061 33.67 -25.04 23.99
CA ILE A 1061 34.50 -24.23 24.89
C ILE A 1061 35.96 -24.56 24.59
N LEU A 1062 36.74 -23.52 24.29
CA LEU A 1062 38.15 -23.56 23.95
C LEU A 1062 38.98 -22.91 25.07
N ARG A 1063 39.85 -23.71 25.68
CA ARG A 1063 40.76 -23.35 26.76
C ARG A 1063 42.20 -23.60 26.28
N GLY A 1064 42.85 -22.57 25.72
CA GLY A 1064 44.13 -22.77 25.05
C GLY A 1064 44.02 -23.73 23.84
N GLU A 1065 44.69 -24.88 23.90
CA GLU A 1065 44.58 -25.95 22.88
C GLU A 1065 43.45 -26.96 23.17
N GLU A 1066 42.88 -26.95 24.38
CA GLU A 1066 41.86 -27.90 24.77
C GLU A 1066 40.49 -27.47 24.24
N ARG A 1067 39.78 -28.42 23.61
CA ARG A 1067 38.48 -28.21 22.99
C ARG A 1067 37.45 -29.16 23.59
N GLN A 1068 36.42 -28.62 24.23
CA GLN A 1068 35.32 -29.41 24.78
C GLN A 1068 34.00 -29.03 24.10
N GLU A 1069 33.30 -30.02 23.54
CA GLU A 1069 31.99 -29.85 22.92
C GLU A 1069 30.88 -30.08 23.96
N VAL A 1070 29.85 -29.23 23.91
CA VAL A 1070 28.67 -29.27 24.77
C VAL A 1070 27.43 -29.24 23.88
N VAL A 1071 26.57 -30.24 24.00
CA VAL A 1071 25.28 -30.27 23.33
C VAL A 1071 24.21 -29.86 24.35
N LEU A 1072 23.49 -28.80 24.03
CA LEU A 1072 22.45 -28.25 24.88
C LEU A 1072 21.08 -28.62 24.30
N ASP A 1073 20.37 -29.53 24.98
CA ASP A 1073 19.00 -29.92 24.65
C ASP A 1073 18.02 -28.98 25.36
N LEU A 1074 17.34 -28.15 24.58
CA LEU A 1074 16.43 -27.12 25.07
C LEU A 1074 14.97 -27.49 24.82
N GLY A 1075 14.14 -27.23 25.83
CA GLY A 1075 12.69 -27.20 25.64
C GLY A 1075 12.27 -26.00 24.79
N MET A 1076 11.19 -26.13 24.01
CA MET A 1076 10.73 -25.02 23.13
C MET A 1076 10.37 -23.72 23.87
N ARG A 1077 10.06 -23.80 25.17
CA ARG A 1077 9.72 -22.64 26.02
C ARG A 1077 10.86 -22.22 26.97
N GLN A 1078 12.02 -22.84 26.86
CA GLN A 1078 13.14 -22.52 27.72
C GLN A 1078 13.73 -21.17 27.31
N ARG A 1079 13.98 -20.31 28.30
CA ARG A 1079 14.55 -18.96 28.13
C ARG A 1079 15.41 -18.59 29.34
N GLY A 1080 16.24 -17.57 29.20
CA GLY A 1080 17.13 -17.07 30.24
C GLY A 1080 18.54 -17.69 30.17
N TRP A 1081 19.33 -17.47 31.22
CA TRP A 1081 20.69 -17.98 31.32
C TRP A 1081 20.69 -19.49 31.57
N VAL A 1082 21.33 -20.25 30.67
CA VAL A 1082 21.44 -21.71 30.75
C VAL A 1082 22.91 -22.10 30.87
N SER A 1083 23.22 -22.92 31.87
CA SER A 1083 24.58 -23.39 32.13
C SER A 1083 25.05 -24.35 31.04
N LEU A 1084 26.25 -24.11 30.53
CA LEU A 1084 27.02 -25.02 29.68
C LEU A 1084 27.93 -25.93 30.51
N GLY A 1085 28.02 -25.71 31.83
CA GLY A 1085 28.83 -26.48 32.78
C GLY A 1085 29.85 -25.64 33.55
N VAL A 1086 30.51 -26.30 34.51
CA VAL A 1086 31.59 -25.73 35.32
C VAL A 1086 32.94 -26.15 34.76
N TYR A 1087 33.82 -25.18 34.55
CA TYR A 1087 35.12 -25.35 33.93
C TYR A 1087 36.19 -24.68 34.78
N HIS A 1088 37.34 -25.34 34.93
CA HIS A 1088 38.53 -24.65 35.37
C HIS A 1088 39.05 -23.79 34.21
N LEU A 1089 39.13 -22.48 34.40
CA LEU A 1089 39.61 -21.52 33.40
C LEU A 1089 40.90 -20.88 33.91
N ASP A 1090 41.95 -20.96 33.09
CA ASP A 1090 43.23 -20.30 33.35
C ASP A 1090 43.16 -18.80 33.04
N LYS A 1091 44.07 -18.03 33.63
CA LYS A 1091 44.24 -16.61 33.29
C LYS A 1091 44.60 -16.46 31.80
N GLY A 1092 43.79 -15.71 31.05
CA GLY A 1092 43.95 -15.53 29.61
C GLY A 1092 42.60 -15.44 28.88
N GLU A 1093 42.59 -15.78 27.59
CA GLU A 1093 41.38 -15.79 26.76
C GLU A 1093 40.76 -17.18 26.71
N THR A 1094 39.47 -17.28 27.07
CA THR A 1094 38.65 -18.49 26.83
C THR A 1094 37.67 -18.20 25.71
N LYS A 1095 37.50 -19.11 24.75
CA LYS A 1095 36.52 -18.93 23.66
C LYS A 1095 35.31 -19.83 23.83
N VAL A 1096 34.11 -19.26 23.70
CA VAL A 1096 32.86 -19.99 23.58
C VAL A 1096 32.39 -19.87 22.14
N ILE A 1097 32.15 -21.00 21.47
CA ILE A 1097 31.77 -21.05 20.06
C ILE A 1097 30.42 -21.74 19.93
N LEU A 1098 29.46 -21.09 19.29
CA LEU A 1098 28.21 -21.69 18.83
C LEU A 1098 28.30 -21.97 17.33
N ASP A 1099 28.05 -23.21 16.91
CA ASP A 1099 27.94 -23.54 15.49
C ASP A 1099 26.49 -23.65 15.01
N ASP A 1100 26.31 -23.56 13.69
CA ASP A 1100 25.00 -23.56 13.06
C ASP A 1100 24.40 -24.96 12.84
N ARG A 1101 24.95 -26.06 13.38
CA ARG A 1101 24.31 -27.39 13.24
C ARG A 1101 22.92 -27.38 13.84
N GLY A 1102 21.94 -27.79 13.04
CA GLY A 1102 20.55 -27.86 13.48
C GLY A 1102 19.60 -28.15 12.32
N GLU A 1103 18.35 -28.40 12.66
CA GLU A 1103 17.32 -28.66 11.67
C GLU A 1103 16.98 -27.40 10.86
N LYS A 1104 16.56 -27.58 9.60
CA LYS A 1104 16.26 -26.46 8.67
C LYS A 1104 15.09 -25.56 9.11
N TRP A 1105 14.33 -25.94 10.12
CA TRP A 1105 13.21 -25.19 10.68
C TRP A 1105 13.53 -24.53 12.04
N HIS A 1106 14.70 -24.82 12.62
CA HIS A 1106 15.14 -24.33 13.92
C HIS A 1106 16.03 -23.08 13.75
N PHE A 1107 15.79 -22.05 14.56
CA PHE A 1107 16.66 -20.88 14.67
C PHE A 1107 17.84 -21.13 15.61
N ILE A 1108 19.05 -20.88 15.12
CA ILE A 1108 20.27 -20.79 15.92
C ILE A 1108 20.51 -19.31 16.26
N CYS A 1109 20.73 -19.04 17.54
CA CYS A 1109 20.64 -17.71 18.14
C CYS A 1109 21.90 -17.41 18.97
N ALA A 1110 22.51 -16.25 18.73
CA ALA A 1110 23.72 -15.76 19.37
C ALA A 1110 23.45 -14.36 19.95
N ASP A 1111 23.36 -14.29 21.28
CA ASP A 1111 23.17 -13.06 22.07
C ASP A 1111 24.39 -12.87 22.99
N ALA A 1112 24.32 -13.30 24.25
CA ALA A 1112 25.41 -13.10 25.21
C ALA A 1112 25.86 -14.39 25.91
N VAL A 1113 27.11 -14.38 26.38
CA VAL A 1113 27.72 -15.42 27.23
C VAL A 1113 28.11 -14.82 28.57
N LYS A 1114 27.78 -15.51 29.67
CA LYS A 1114 28.15 -15.13 31.03
C LYS A 1114 29.07 -16.18 31.65
N VAL A 1115 30.09 -15.75 32.37
CA VAL A 1115 30.99 -16.61 33.13
C VAL A 1115 30.99 -16.14 34.58
N SER A 1116 30.63 -17.02 35.52
CA SER A 1116 30.49 -16.68 36.94
C SER A 1116 31.45 -17.53 37.77
N ARG A 1117 32.25 -16.89 38.63
CA ARG A 1117 33.22 -17.59 39.48
C ARG A 1117 32.48 -18.42 40.53
N VAL A 1118 32.83 -19.70 40.65
CA VAL A 1118 32.27 -20.58 41.67
C VAL A 1118 32.97 -20.30 43.00
N THR A 1119 32.33 -19.53 43.87
CA THR A 1119 32.73 -19.44 45.28
C THR A 1119 32.09 -20.60 46.03
N ARG A 1120 32.89 -21.57 46.46
CA ARG A 1120 32.43 -22.57 47.43
C ARG A 1120 32.28 -21.85 48.77
N ASP A 1121 31.06 -21.64 49.23
CA ASP A 1121 30.80 -21.31 50.62
C ASP A 1121 31.38 -22.48 51.47
N GLU A 1122 32.41 -22.19 52.26
CA GLU A 1122 32.98 -23.13 53.24
C GLU A 1122 32.07 -23.33 54.46
#